data_AF-A0A832MCB5-F1
#
_entry.id   AF-A0A832MCB5-F1
#
_cell.length_a   1.000
_cell.length_b   1.000
_cell.length_c   1.000
_cell.angle_alpha   90.00
_cell.angle_beta   90.00
_cell.angle_gamma   90.00
#
_symmetry.space_group_name_H-M   'P 1'
#
loop_
_entity.id
_entity.type
_entity.pdbx_description
1 polymer ?
#
loop_
_entity_poly.entity_id
_entity_poly.type
_entity_poly.pdbx_seq_one_letter_code
_entity_poly.pdbx_strand_id
1 'polypeptide(L)'
;MIDACRGEDEIYHSIMICAWSRVEARRWFLHLAVLSGLLGADQALADWPMLRGDACHDGYAEVEIRSAYHPTWAVEFENERLGTAMEPIVAGGRVYVATHGGSVYALDVLTGDALWRFDSGVPFLQSPAVTGNVVVAADTAGRLFGLDASSGEARWVYVTDVGGCAAAPVVHGGVAFIGTRQGCMVAVNTVDGHEHWRRGIGSPIRQTAAVAEGLVFVTTEALHLVAMRASTGEIVWESKRLSGQSARDYYPVVVKHGDRALVIVRTNPVHNFADRINRDRRFLAAKANVDDSDWQKLDAWRKSEAARGTPELLELEQAAVAEYVATNRHAQTFFVFDARSGRELDPAPILWAAGCQGVGVPPAMTIDGRLLVLFRSAYGNWNLGVAPMVALGVYDLESNRVKLLFHRHGFQPPWNTFWGTADESQHFLVASNTVLIVHQGTLSAFDLVQSNLVTIHGERDTYGGLRNPPWARNEWHGPGRGGVALAGDRIYWQTGSRVLCLAPGKSGPVPPVRVIRGGDVKTVRRPTPAAPTASMLRAELGRNVGEFLSARWAPLMVEPGLAGRQFFFDDTAAVLEALSRAYPHLETNQQSAVLALLADEFERCPPYTMAGRLALNEGQRREWSPPPTESLLRVGADQPPHRFAGVYAAWLYGQRCGQTGRVLERWPEIRGAYREFVATGWKLDTAKGDLYANRYLRALLAIQDLAQKAGDDETFADAKSRFETNCEALAGWWRQVGAEAGLGTFNGVAELDRFIGRGNGLFLCVAPHRHKVWLLDGLSPELAGCIRDRANKAVLPVWQMFERLHATWWLVGEERQVHFGENYIDPPDLAAGAFTARAWLMRTSADELGRQVDLPFCRADLFHILKLSVALDAAK
;
A
#
# COMPACT_ATOMS: atom_id res chain seq x y z
N MET A 1 46.81 11.79 55.29
CA MET A 1 46.77 11.32 56.69
C MET A 1 45.35 10.85 56.96
N ILE A 2 45.17 9.52 57.06
CA ILE A 2 44.08 8.75 57.70
C ILE A 2 42.66 9.01 57.10
N ASP A 3 42.17 8.19 56.16
CA ASP A 3 41.32 6.97 56.35
C ASP A 3 40.04 7.21 57.19
N ALA A 4 38.83 6.73 56.90
CA ALA A 4 38.26 5.91 55.84
C ALA A 4 36.71 5.80 56.05
N CYS A 5 35.97 5.43 54.98
CA CYS A 5 34.70 4.65 54.94
C CYS A 5 33.40 5.19 55.59
N ARG A 6 32.16 4.90 55.13
CA ARG A 6 31.47 4.45 53.89
C ARG A 6 30.00 4.15 54.29
N GLY A 7 29.04 4.30 53.35
CA GLY A 7 27.69 3.68 53.34
C GLY A 7 26.55 4.69 53.56
N GLU A 8 25.76 5.12 52.57
CA GLU A 8 24.76 4.46 51.69
C GLU A 8 23.34 4.31 52.28
N ASP A 9 22.36 4.68 51.45
CA ASP A 9 20.90 4.44 51.42
C ASP A 9 19.92 5.38 52.16
N GLU A 10 19.31 6.29 51.37
CA GLU A 10 18.02 6.93 51.64
C GLU A 10 16.90 6.23 50.86
N ILE A 11 15.93 5.66 51.60
CA ILE A 11 14.66 5.15 51.08
C ILE A 11 13.50 5.77 51.89
N TYR A 12 12.41 6.05 51.17
CA TYR A 12 11.02 6.27 51.63
C TYR A 12 10.67 7.61 52.32
N HIS A 13 9.98 8.47 51.58
CA HIS A 13 8.63 8.91 51.98
C HIS A 13 7.73 9.11 50.75
N SER A 14 6.51 8.60 50.88
CA SER A 14 5.52 8.40 49.83
C SER A 14 4.17 8.92 50.36
N ILE A 15 3.27 9.26 49.43
CA ILE A 15 1.79 9.20 49.50
C ILE A 15 0.99 10.52 49.58
N MET A 16 0.23 10.71 48.48
CA MET A 16 -1.07 11.40 48.27
C MET A 16 -1.15 12.93 48.12
N ILE A 17 -1.55 13.39 46.92
CA ILE A 17 -2.93 13.79 46.57
C ILE A 17 -3.14 13.72 45.04
N CYS A 18 -4.35 13.31 44.65
CA CYS A 18 -4.80 12.82 43.35
C CYS A 18 -5.14 13.88 42.28
N ALA A 19 -5.18 13.37 41.03
CA ALA A 19 -6.15 13.60 39.95
C ALA A 19 -6.61 15.04 39.66
N TRP A 20 -6.10 15.59 38.55
CA TRP A 20 -6.67 16.76 37.88
C TRP A 20 -6.97 16.43 36.42
N SER A 21 -8.17 16.79 35.97
CA SER A 21 -8.58 16.67 34.55
C SER A 21 -7.83 17.69 33.69
N ARG A 22 -7.42 17.30 32.48
CA ARG A 22 -6.61 18.14 31.56
C ARG A 22 -7.34 19.39 31.03
N VAL A 23 -8.65 19.49 31.21
CA VAL A 23 -9.49 20.62 30.75
C VAL A 23 -9.32 21.86 31.62
N GLU A 24 -8.99 21.71 32.91
CA GLU A 24 -8.89 22.86 33.84
C GLU A 24 -7.48 23.47 33.91
N ALA A 25 -6.43 22.68 33.65
CA ALA A 25 -5.05 23.17 33.67
C ALA A 25 -4.72 24.17 32.54
N ARG A 26 -5.46 24.13 31.42
CA ARG A 26 -5.30 25.09 30.31
C ARG A 26 -6.09 26.41 30.51
N ARG A 27 -7.10 26.43 31.38
CA ARG A 27 -7.88 27.65 31.68
C ARG A 27 -7.10 28.69 32.48
N TRP A 28 -6.10 28.28 33.26
CA TRP A 28 -5.31 29.21 34.09
C TRP A 28 -4.20 29.96 33.35
N PHE A 29 -3.80 29.52 32.15
CA PHE A 29 -2.85 30.27 31.32
C PHE A 29 -3.47 31.49 30.61
N LEU A 30 -4.80 31.56 30.50
CA LEU A 30 -5.47 32.66 29.79
C LEU A 30 -5.59 33.97 30.60
N HIS A 31 -5.41 33.95 31.92
CA HIS A 31 -5.56 35.16 32.74
C HIS A 31 -4.28 36.00 32.90
N LEU A 32 -3.12 35.52 32.42
CA LEU A 32 -1.86 36.28 32.42
C LEU A 32 -1.49 36.85 31.03
N ALA A 33 -2.20 36.51 29.97
CA ALA A 33 -1.91 36.96 28.60
C ALA A 33 -2.59 38.30 28.20
N VAL A 34 -3.36 38.94 29.09
CA VAL A 34 -4.14 40.16 28.77
C VAL A 34 -3.37 41.47 29.03
N LEU A 35 -2.10 41.42 29.45
CA LEU A 35 -1.32 42.63 29.78
C LEU A 35 0.06 42.76 29.10
N SER A 36 0.23 42.20 27.90
CA SER A 36 1.43 42.44 27.08
C SER A 36 1.08 42.63 25.60
N GLY A 37 0.13 43.52 25.32
CA GLY A 37 -0.10 44.05 23.99
C GLY A 37 0.86 45.21 23.72
N LEU A 38 1.87 44.97 22.89
CA LEU A 38 2.67 45.91 22.07
C LEU A 38 4.12 45.40 21.97
N LEU A 39 4.32 44.37 21.15
CA LEU A 39 5.52 44.00 20.39
C LEU A 39 5.10 42.79 19.55
N GLY A 40 5.35 42.81 18.24
CA GLY A 40 4.91 41.75 17.32
C GLY A 40 5.48 40.40 17.73
N ALA A 41 4.65 39.58 18.37
CA ALA A 41 4.93 38.18 18.63
C ALA A 41 4.30 37.37 17.49
N ASP A 42 5.14 36.60 16.78
CA ASP A 42 4.71 35.46 15.96
C ASP A 42 3.69 34.66 16.77
N GLN A 43 2.42 34.70 16.38
CA GLN A 43 1.45 33.73 16.89
C GLN A 43 1.82 32.40 16.26
N ALA A 44 2.60 31.60 16.97
CA ALA A 44 2.87 30.22 16.60
C ALA A 44 1.53 29.51 16.40
N LEU A 45 1.23 29.12 15.16
CA LEU A 45 0.06 28.32 14.82
C LEU A 45 0.16 27.00 15.61
N ALA A 46 -0.97 26.47 16.10
CA ALA A 46 -0.99 25.15 16.72
C ALA A 46 -0.40 24.11 15.75
N ASP A 47 0.47 23.23 16.20
CA ASP A 47 1.19 22.29 15.33
C ASP A 47 0.36 21.03 14.99
N TRP A 48 0.64 20.45 13.83
CA TRP A 48 0.29 19.08 13.41
C TRP A 48 1.59 18.28 13.21
N PRO A 49 2.27 17.89 14.31
CA PRO A 49 3.67 17.50 14.28
C PRO A 49 3.93 16.09 13.74
N MET A 50 2.90 15.26 13.54
CA MET A 50 3.06 13.90 13.03
C MET A 50 1.77 13.42 12.37
N LEU A 51 1.83 12.23 11.78
CA LEU A 51 0.69 11.56 11.17
C LEU A 51 -0.52 11.59 12.13
N ARG A 52 -1.67 12.09 11.68
CA ARG A 52 -2.90 12.22 12.47
C ARG A 52 -2.82 13.15 13.68
N GLY A 53 -1.84 14.03 13.71
CA GLY A 53 -1.69 15.09 14.70
C GLY A 53 -0.97 14.66 15.98
N ASP A 54 -1.12 13.40 16.41
CA ASP A 54 -0.55 12.92 17.66
C ASP A 54 -0.13 11.44 17.66
N ALA A 55 0.46 10.98 18.76
CA ALA A 55 0.92 9.60 18.91
C ALA A 55 -0.21 8.59 19.13
N CYS A 56 -1.43 9.04 19.44
CA CYS A 56 -2.63 8.19 19.57
C CYS A 56 -3.32 7.97 18.22
N HIS A 57 -2.98 8.79 17.21
CA HIS A 57 -3.60 8.88 15.90
C HIS A 57 -5.08 9.22 15.91
N ASP A 58 -5.54 9.99 16.90
CA ASP A 58 -6.97 10.24 17.10
C ASP A 58 -7.59 11.11 15.99
N GLY A 59 -6.77 11.81 15.21
CA GLY A 59 -7.20 12.65 14.10
C GLY A 59 -8.08 13.82 14.56
N TYR A 60 -7.91 14.28 15.80
CA TYR A 60 -8.65 15.37 16.41
C TYR A 60 -7.77 16.62 16.58
N ALA A 61 -8.36 17.79 16.31
CA ALA A 61 -7.79 19.08 16.66
C ALA A 61 -8.85 19.97 17.30
N GLU A 62 -8.48 20.65 18.39
CA GLU A 62 -9.33 21.65 19.03
C GLU A 62 -9.22 23.00 18.30
N VAL A 63 -9.81 23.04 17.09
CA VAL A 63 -9.79 24.19 16.17
C VAL A 63 -11.19 24.46 15.64
N GLU A 64 -11.62 25.71 15.66
CA GLU A 64 -12.86 26.13 14.99
C GLU A 64 -12.64 26.39 13.50
N ILE A 65 -13.31 25.60 12.65
CA ILE A 65 -13.35 25.83 11.21
C ILE A 65 -14.43 26.87 10.90
N ARG A 66 -14.02 28.00 10.33
CA ARG A 66 -14.92 29.12 10.00
C ARG A 66 -15.63 28.91 8.66
N SER A 67 -16.69 29.67 8.39
CA SER A 67 -17.34 29.68 7.08
C SER A 67 -16.48 30.40 6.04
N ALA A 68 -16.20 29.72 4.93
CA ALA A 68 -15.40 30.14 3.77
C ALA A 68 -13.87 30.11 3.98
N TYR A 69 -13.22 29.31 3.13
CA TYR A 69 -11.78 29.20 2.99
C TYR A 69 -11.38 29.55 1.56
N HIS A 70 -10.16 30.05 1.38
CA HIS A 70 -9.58 30.27 0.06
C HIS A 70 -8.13 29.78 0.03
N PRO A 71 -7.64 29.30 -1.13
CA PRO A 71 -6.23 28.97 -1.29
C PRO A 71 -5.38 30.25 -1.17
N THR A 72 -4.36 30.18 -0.32
CA THR A 72 -3.37 31.26 -0.15
C THR A 72 -2.10 30.99 -0.93
N TRP A 73 -1.72 29.72 -1.05
CA TRP A 73 -0.69 29.25 -1.96
C TRP A 73 -0.94 27.80 -2.35
N ALA A 74 -0.34 27.39 -3.47
CA ALA A 74 -0.34 26.03 -3.96
C ALA A 74 1.01 25.72 -4.60
N VAL A 75 1.58 24.56 -4.27
CA VAL A 75 2.82 24.06 -4.87
C VAL A 75 2.66 22.66 -5.40
N GLU A 76 3.45 22.32 -6.41
CA GLU A 76 3.57 20.98 -6.95
C GLU A 76 5.04 20.58 -7.03
N PHE A 77 5.34 19.30 -6.87
CA PHE A 77 6.70 18.79 -6.87
C PHE A 77 7.01 18.09 -8.20
N GLU A 78 7.88 18.68 -9.01
CA GLU A 78 8.22 18.13 -10.33
C GLU A 78 8.97 16.79 -10.21
N ASN A 79 8.46 15.75 -10.88
CA ASN A 79 9.00 14.39 -10.87
C ASN A 79 9.05 13.70 -9.49
N GLU A 80 8.38 14.24 -8.49
CA GLU A 80 8.36 13.75 -7.10
C GLU A 80 6.93 13.34 -6.76
N ARG A 81 6.68 12.08 -6.35
CA ARG A 81 5.34 11.70 -5.83
C ARG A 81 5.32 11.52 -4.36
N LEU A 82 4.20 11.94 -3.82
CA LEU A 82 3.82 11.80 -2.44
C LEU A 82 2.86 10.61 -2.37
N GLY A 83 3.03 9.77 -1.36
CA GLY A 83 2.20 8.59 -1.17
C GLY A 83 0.76 8.96 -0.79
N THR A 84 -0.20 8.11 -1.16
CA THR A 84 -1.63 8.31 -0.85
C THR A 84 -1.97 8.13 0.63
N ALA A 85 -1.07 7.55 1.43
CA ALA A 85 -1.20 7.41 2.88
C ALA A 85 -0.47 8.53 3.66
N MET A 86 0.20 9.45 2.96
CA MET A 86 0.93 10.56 3.58
C MET A 86 0.02 11.77 3.83
N GLU A 87 0.39 12.53 4.86
CA GLU A 87 -0.14 13.86 5.17
C GLU A 87 1.01 14.90 5.20
N PRO A 88 0.75 16.18 4.89
CA PRO A 88 1.68 17.25 5.22
C PRO A 88 1.87 17.30 6.73
N ILE A 89 3.09 17.51 7.20
CA ILE A 89 3.38 17.66 8.63
C ILE A 89 3.69 19.12 8.90
N VAL A 90 3.00 19.75 9.85
CA VAL A 90 3.10 21.19 10.08
C VAL A 90 3.59 21.46 11.48
N ALA A 91 4.78 22.01 11.62
CA ALA A 91 5.33 22.32 12.93
C ALA A 91 6.37 23.44 12.87
N GLY A 92 6.36 24.32 13.88
CA GLY A 92 7.40 25.34 14.05
C GLY A 92 7.53 26.28 12.84
N GLY A 93 6.40 26.68 12.28
CA GLY A 93 6.35 27.60 11.13
C GLY A 93 6.69 26.98 9.78
N ARG A 94 6.71 25.64 9.65
CA ARG A 94 7.07 24.94 8.41
C ARG A 94 6.11 23.81 8.07
N VAL A 95 6.05 23.47 6.79
CA VAL A 95 5.37 22.28 6.26
C VAL A 95 6.42 21.30 5.76
N TYR A 96 6.38 20.06 6.23
CA TYR A 96 7.28 18.99 5.83
C TYR A 96 6.56 17.95 4.98
N VAL A 97 7.21 17.55 3.89
CA VAL A 97 6.67 16.61 2.90
C VAL A 97 7.75 15.63 2.49
N ALA A 98 7.47 14.33 2.62
CA ALA A 98 8.34 13.26 2.15
C ALA A 98 7.88 12.75 0.78
N THR A 99 8.81 12.20 -0.02
CA THR A 99 8.52 11.73 -1.38
C THR A 99 9.07 10.34 -1.66
N HIS A 100 8.43 9.64 -2.58
CA HIS A 100 8.88 8.35 -3.10
C HIS A 100 10.16 8.50 -3.95
N GLY A 101 10.53 9.73 -4.34
CA GLY A 101 11.83 10.03 -4.97
C GLY A 101 13.00 10.05 -3.97
N GLY A 102 12.71 9.91 -2.67
CA GLY A 102 13.73 9.91 -1.61
C GLY A 102 14.06 11.30 -1.06
N SER A 103 13.14 12.25 -1.21
CA SER A 103 13.29 13.61 -0.71
C SER A 103 12.43 13.86 0.52
N VAL A 104 12.90 14.71 1.42
CA VAL A 104 12.09 15.44 2.40
C VAL A 104 12.24 16.93 2.12
N TYR A 105 11.13 17.63 1.91
CA TYR A 105 11.09 19.07 1.71
C TYR A 105 10.59 19.76 2.97
N ALA A 106 11.12 20.96 3.26
CA ALA A 106 10.47 21.90 4.16
C ALA A 106 10.06 23.15 3.39
N LEU A 107 8.82 23.57 3.60
CA LEU A 107 8.23 24.77 3.04
C LEU A 107 7.92 25.78 4.15
N ASP A 108 7.94 27.06 3.83
CA ASP A 108 7.37 28.09 4.68
C ASP A 108 5.85 27.88 4.83
N VAL A 109 5.35 27.96 6.07
CA VAL A 109 3.94 27.68 6.39
C VAL A 109 2.95 28.70 5.82
N LEU A 110 3.41 29.95 5.58
CA LEU A 110 2.59 31.06 5.13
C LEU A 110 2.71 31.30 3.62
N THR A 111 3.88 31.11 3.04
CA THR A 111 4.12 31.40 1.62
C THR A 111 4.15 30.15 0.75
N GLY A 112 4.51 28.98 1.31
CA GLY A 112 4.75 27.74 0.57
C GLY A 112 6.09 27.74 -0.18
N ASP A 113 7.01 28.65 0.13
CA ASP A 113 8.34 28.67 -0.50
C ASP A 113 9.19 27.53 0.04
N ALA A 114 9.91 26.84 -0.85
CA ALA A 114 10.80 25.76 -0.45
C ALA A 114 12.03 26.31 0.28
N LEU A 115 12.17 25.97 1.56
CA LEU A 115 13.26 26.42 2.42
C LEU A 115 14.50 25.54 2.26
N TRP A 116 14.30 24.23 2.29
CA TRP A 116 15.35 23.24 2.11
C TRP A 116 14.79 21.91 1.59
N ARG A 117 15.69 21.09 1.05
CA ARG A 117 15.45 19.71 0.64
C ARG A 117 16.53 18.80 1.25
N PHE A 118 16.12 17.69 1.84
CA PHE A 118 16.99 16.58 2.18
C PHE A 118 16.78 15.46 1.16
N ASP A 119 17.85 14.97 0.55
CA ASP A 119 17.81 13.90 -0.45
C ASP A 119 18.60 12.69 0.08
N SER A 120 17.88 11.61 0.38
CA SER A 120 18.46 10.36 0.88
C SER A 120 18.90 9.43 -0.25
N GLY A 121 18.41 9.65 -1.47
CA GLY A 121 18.54 8.74 -2.61
C GLY A 121 17.76 7.43 -2.48
N VAL A 122 16.87 7.30 -1.49
CA VAL A 122 16.07 6.09 -1.21
C VAL A 122 14.63 6.49 -0.87
N PRO A 123 13.59 5.83 -1.41
CA PRO A 123 12.20 6.23 -1.17
C PRO A 123 11.80 6.33 0.31
N PHE A 124 11.06 7.37 0.64
CA PHE A 124 10.25 7.47 1.86
C PHE A 124 8.82 7.09 1.51
N LEU A 125 8.19 6.17 2.26
CA LEU A 125 6.81 5.72 1.98
C LEU A 125 5.76 6.38 2.87
N GLN A 126 6.17 7.08 3.93
CA GLN A 126 5.27 7.68 4.90
C GLN A 126 5.74 9.07 5.35
N SER A 127 4.82 9.81 5.97
CA SER A 127 5.08 11.15 6.52
C SER A 127 6.17 11.12 7.59
N PRO A 128 6.97 12.20 7.72
CA PRO A 128 7.88 12.36 8.84
C PRO A 128 7.12 12.63 10.16
N ALA A 129 7.86 12.76 11.26
CA ALA A 129 7.35 13.30 12.52
C ALA A 129 8.28 14.41 13.02
N VAL A 130 7.77 15.39 13.75
CA VAL A 130 8.51 16.54 14.23
C VAL A 130 8.42 16.63 15.75
N THR A 131 9.55 16.89 16.39
CA THR A 131 9.60 17.19 17.81
C THR A 131 10.64 18.28 18.08
N GLY A 132 10.19 19.41 18.64
CA GLY A 132 11.03 20.58 18.81
C GLY A 132 11.67 21.01 17.47
N ASN A 133 13.00 20.97 17.40
CA ASN A 133 13.77 21.36 16.20
C ASN A 133 14.33 20.13 15.43
N VAL A 134 13.71 18.95 15.55
CA VAL A 134 14.11 17.72 14.87
C VAL A 134 12.96 17.17 14.03
N VAL A 135 13.23 16.88 12.76
CA VAL A 135 12.35 16.13 11.85
C VAL A 135 12.87 14.70 11.76
N VAL A 136 12.07 13.73 12.17
CA VAL A 136 12.37 12.30 12.09
C VAL A 136 11.73 11.73 10.83
N ALA A 137 12.54 11.11 9.98
CA ALA A 137 12.08 10.46 8.73
C ALA A 137 12.73 9.08 8.55
N ALA A 138 12.01 8.16 7.91
CA ALA A 138 12.41 6.76 7.78
C ALA A 138 12.32 6.29 6.32
N ASP A 139 13.44 5.86 5.74
CA ASP A 139 13.46 5.37 4.37
C ASP A 139 13.32 3.85 4.25
N THR A 140 13.08 3.40 3.01
CA THR A 140 12.88 1.99 2.65
C THR A 140 14.14 1.13 2.74
N ALA A 141 15.32 1.73 2.93
CA ALA A 141 16.56 1.02 3.20
C ALA A 141 16.83 0.85 4.71
N GLY A 142 15.96 1.38 5.57
CA GLY A 142 16.04 1.19 7.03
C GLY A 142 16.91 2.23 7.70
N ARG A 143 17.06 3.40 7.07
CA ARG A 143 17.75 4.54 7.67
C ARG A 143 16.70 5.46 8.27
N LEU A 144 16.85 5.73 9.55
CA LEU A 144 16.15 6.76 10.30
C LEU A 144 17.04 7.98 10.40
N PHE A 145 16.50 9.14 10.06
CA PHE A 145 17.21 10.40 10.07
C PHE A 145 16.57 11.33 11.09
N GLY A 146 17.39 11.96 11.93
CA GLY A 146 17.00 13.17 12.67
C GLY A 146 17.56 14.37 11.96
N LEU A 147 16.71 15.10 11.25
CA LEU A 147 17.09 16.29 10.49
C LEU A 147 16.86 17.52 11.34
N ASP A 148 17.77 18.47 11.27
CA ASP A 148 17.56 19.81 11.80
C ASP A 148 16.42 20.50 11.04
N ALA A 149 15.36 20.90 11.76
CA ALA A 149 14.17 21.47 11.13
C ALA A 149 14.44 22.80 10.39
N SER A 150 15.49 23.54 10.77
CA SER A 150 15.81 24.84 10.15
C SER A 150 16.62 24.71 8.85
N SER A 151 17.46 23.69 8.73
CA SER A 151 18.46 23.56 7.66
C SER A 151 18.31 22.30 6.80
N GLY A 152 17.62 21.27 7.29
CA GLY A 152 17.54 19.95 6.65
C GLY A 152 18.80 19.10 6.83
N GLU A 153 19.79 19.56 7.59
CA GLU A 153 21.02 18.80 7.86
C GLU A 153 20.75 17.63 8.81
N ALA A 154 21.28 16.45 8.49
CA ALA A 154 21.15 15.29 9.36
C ALA A 154 22.00 15.48 10.62
N ARG A 155 21.35 15.60 11.78
CA ARG A 155 22.00 15.60 13.09
C ARG A 155 22.50 14.21 13.47
N TRP A 156 21.71 13.20 13.12
CA TRP A 156 22.03 11.80 13.35
C TRP A 156 21.40 10.91 12.28
N VAL A 157 21.97 9.71 12.12
CA VAL A 157 21.43 8.65 11.27
C VAL A 157 21.51 7.35 12.05
N TYR A 158 20.38 6.69 12.20
CA TYR A 158 20.28 5.35 12.76
C TYR A 158 19.95 4.36 11.65
N VAL A 159 20.62 3.21 11.61
CA VAL A 159 20.36 2.16 10.63
C VAL A 159 19.76 0.97 11.36
N THR A 160 18.59 0.50 10.93
CA THR A 160 17.90 -0.62 11.60
C THR A 160 18.62 -1.96 11.41
N ASP A 161 19.49 -2.03 10.40
CA ASP A 161 20.19 -3.22 9.87
C ASP A 161 19.26 -4.32 9.34
N VAL A 162 17.94 -4.08 9.36
CA VAL A 162 16.92 -5.11 9.14
C VAL A 162 15.75 -4.52 8.35
N GLY A 163 15.54 -5.05 7.15
CA GLY A 163 14.28 -5.00 6.39
C GLY A 163 13.80 -3.65 5.83
N GLY A 164 14.36 -2.52 6.25
CA GLY A 164 13.83 -1.22 5.85
C GLY A 164 12.53 -0.83 6.55
N CYS A 165 12.06 0.40 6.30
CA CYS A 165 10.85 0.95 6.91
C CYS A 165 9.76 1.23 5.86
N ALA A 166 8.50 0.93 6.19
CA ALA A 166 7.32 1.27 5.39
C ALA A 166 6.26 2.08 6.17
N ALA A 167 6.49 2.32 7.46
CA ALA A 167 5.61 3.03 8.38
C ALA A 167 6.12 4.46 8.65
N ALA A 168 5.25 5.34 9.18
CA ALA A 168 5.70 6.63 9.70
C ALA A 168 6.40 6.42 11.06
N PRO A 169 7.43 7.20 11.42
CA PRO A 169 7.92 7.24 12.79
C PRO A 169 6.89 7.92 13.69
N VAL A 170 6.68 7.40 14.89
CA VAL A 170 5.86 8.06 15.93
C VAL A 170 6.74 8.56 17.04
N VAL A 171 6.57 9.81 17.43
CA VAL A 171 7.38 10.43 18.47
C VAL A 171 6.56 10.67 19.73
N HIS A 172 7.03 10.15 20.85
CA HIS A 172 6.42 10.38 22.15
C HIS A 172 7.48 10.46 23.24
N GLY A 173 7.43 11.49 24.09
CA GLY A 173 8.36 11.63 25.22
C GLY A 173 9.84 11.71 24.83
N GLY A 174 10.17 12.29 23.67
CA GLY A 174 11.56 12.39 23.18
C GLY A 174 12.11 11.11 22.55
N VAL A 175 11.26 10.10 22.30
CA VAL A 175 11.62 8.83 21.68
C VAL A 175 10.83 8.65 20.39
N ALA A 176 11.51 8.29 19.31
CA ALA A 176 10.91 7.87 18.04
C ALA A 176 10.77 6.34 18.01
N PHE A 177 9.57 5.88 17.65
CA PHE A 177 9.21 4.48 17.52
C PHE A 177 8.93 4.17 16.05
N ILE A 178 9.53 3.11 15.51
CA ILE A 178 9.34 2.70 14.10
C ILE A 178 9.42 1.18 13.96
N GLY A 179 8.55 0.62 13.12
CA GLY A 179 8.58 -0.79 12.73
C GLY A 179 9.31 -1.01 11.41
N THR A 180 9.96 -2.17 11.28
CA THR A 180 10.64 -2.60 10.05
C THR A 180 9.84 -3.64 9.28
N ARG A 181 10.09 -3.71 7.97
CA ARG A 181 9.42 -4.63 7.05
C ARG A 181 9.83 -6.11 7.24
N GLN A 182 10.81 -6.38 8.09
CA GLN A 182 11.17 -7.74 8.55
C GLN A 182 10.72 -8.01 10.00
N GLY A 183 9.94 -7.11 10.60
CA GLY A 183 9.27 -7.38 11.87
C GLY A 183 10.08 -7.03 13.11
N CYS A 184 10.91 -5.99 13.05
CA CYS A 184 11.56 -5.42 14.22
C CYS A 184 10.92 -4.08 14.58
N MET A 185 10.61 -3.88 15.86
CA MET A 185 10.25 -2.56 16.40
C MET A 185 11.49 -1.96 17.05
N VAL A 186 11.80 -0.70 16.74
CA VAL A 186 12.94 0.02 17.34
C VAL A 186 12.47 1.31 17.97
N ALA A 187 13.12 1.69 19.06
CA ALA A 187 12.95 2.94 19.77
C ALA A 187 14.27 3.69 19.82
N VAL A 188 14.26 4.94 19.37
CA VAL A 188 15.47 5.76 19.18
C VAL A 188 15.26 7.12 19.81
N ASN A 189 16.27 7.64 20.50
CA ASN A 189 16.25 8.98 21.07
C ASN A 189 16.21 10.03 19.97
N THR A 190 15.31 11.01 20.05
CA THR A 190 15.16 12.00 18.98
C THR A 190 16.26 13.06 18.96
N VAL A 191 17.02 13.23 20.05
CA VAL A 191 18.08 14.23 20.16
C VAL A 191 19.35 13.78 19.44
N ASP A 192 19.78 12.54 19.66
CA ASP A 192 21.09 12.04 19.25
C ASP A 192 21.05 10.77 18.38
N GLY A 193 19.87 10.15 18.20
CA GLY A 193 19.73 8.95 17.41
C GLY A 193 20.19 7.66 18.10
N HIS A 194 20.47 7.70 19.41
CA HIS A 194 20.83 6.49 20.15
C HIS A 194 19.64 5.55 20.31
N GLU A 195 19.86 4.27 20.04
CA GLU A 195 18.87 3.21 20.27
C GLU A 195 18.60 3.04 21.76
N HIS A 196 17.33 3.15 22.16
CA HIS A 196 16.88 2.76 23.50
C HIS A 196 16.68 1.25 23.58
N TRP A 197 15.97 0.69 22.60
CA TRP A 197 15.75 -0.75 22.50
C TRP A 197 15.34 -1.15 21.09
N ARG A 198 15.53 -2.44 20.79
CA ARG A 198 14.96 -3.12 19.63
C ARG A 198 14.26 -4.42 20.04
N ARG A 199 13.16 -4.75 19.38
CA ARG A 199 12.36 -5.94 19.62
C ARG A 199 11.97 -6.63 18.32
N GLY A 200 12.41 -7.87 18.13
CA GLY A 200 11.90 -8.72 17.06
C GLY A 200 10.52 -9.27 17.40
N ILE A 201 9.56 -9.11 16.49
CA ILE A 201 8.18 -9.62 16.58
C ILE A 201 7.97 -10.83 15.65
N GLY A 202 8.86 -11.05 14.67
CA GLY A 202 8.86 -12.27 13.83
C GLY A 202 7.88 -12.24 12.66
N SER A 203 7.22 -11.11 12.42
CA SER A 203 6.37 -10.86 11.24
C SER A 203 6.49 -9.40 10.82
N PRO A 204 6.47 -9.09 9.51
CA PRO A 204 6.60 -7.72 9.01
C PRO A 204 5.68 -6.71 9.70
N ILE A 205 6.23 -5.54 10.02
CA ILE A 205 5.50 -4.39 10.55
C ILE A 205 5.43 -3.35 9.44
N ARG A 206 4.21 -3.09 8.96
CA ARG A 206 3.96 -2.19 7.83
C ARG A 206 3.05 -1.01 8.17
N GLN A 207 2.54 -0.99 9.39
CA GLN A 207 1.73 0.10 9.92
C GLN A 207 2.52 0.94 10.92
N THR A 208 2.20 2.22 10.94
CA THR A 208 2.59 3.16 11.98
C THR A 208 2.10 2.65 13.34
N ALA A 209 2.95 2.63 14.36
CA ALA A 209 2.57 2.22 15.71
C ALA A 209 1.85 3.37 16.43
N ALA A 210 0.90 3.10 17.33
CA ALA A 210 0.35 4.12 18.22
C ALA A 210 1.00 4.05 19.61
N VAL A 211 1.15 5.17 20.30
CA VAL A 211 1.75 5.24 21.64
C VAL A 211 0.83 5.96 22.61
N ALA A 212 0.41 5.25 23.66
CA ALA A 212 -0.45 5.77 24.71
C ALA A 212 -0.26 4.97 26.00
N GLU A 213 -0.49 5.60 27.16
CA GLU A 213 -0.43 4.93 28.49
C GLU A 213 0.91 4.19 28.75
N GLY A 214 2.02 4.69 28.19
CA GLY A 214 3.33 4.05 28.32
C GLY A 214 3.48 2.74 27.52
N LEU A 215 2.55 2.49 26.58
CA LEU A 215 2.53 1.33 25.69
C LEU A 215 2.62 1.76 24.23
N VAL A 216 3.24 0.91 23.42
CA VAL A 216 3.34 0.99 21.96
C VAL A 216 2.47 -0.12 21.37
N PHE A 217 1.52 0.23 20.53
CA PHE A 217 0.58 -0.68 19.88
C PHE A 217 0.89 -0.79 18.39
N VAL A 218 1.02 -2.02 17.89
CA VAL A 218 1.29 -2.25 16.48
C VAL A 218 0.62 -3.53 15.99
N THR A 219 0.12 -3.52 14.75
CA THR A 219 -0.39 -4.72 14.08
C THR A 219 0.68 -5.26 13.13
N THR A 220 0.85 -6.58 13.10
CA THR A 220 1.78 -7.25 12.18
C THR A 220 1.05 -7.95 11.04
N GLU A 221 1.80 -8.37 10.02
CA GLU A 221 1.26 -9.14 8.88
C GLU A 221 0.84 -10.57 9.23
N ALA A 222 1.24 -11.09 10.40
CA ALA A 222 0.67 -12.29 10.98
C ALA A 222 -0.75 -12.07 11.54
N LEU A 223 -1.27 -10.83 11.44
CA LEU A 223 -2.57 -10.38 11.94
C LEU A 223 -2.70 -10.51 13.45
N HIS A 224 -1.69 -10.05 14.17
CA HIS A 224 -1.73 -9.90 15.62
C HIS A 224 -1.51 -8.44 15.99
N LEU A 225 -2.29 -7.94 16.96
CA LEU A 225 -2.04 -6.68 17.65
C LEU A 225 -1.10 -6.96 18.83
N VAL A 226 0.02 -6.27 18.88
CA VAL A 226 1.04 -6.41 19.91
C VAL A 226 1.12 -5.11 20.70
N ALA A 227 1.09 -5.22 22.03
CA ALA A 227 1.37 -4.10 22.93
C ALA A 227 2.71 -4.30 23.60
N MET A 228 3.59 -3.29 23.50
CA MET A 228 4.91 -3.30 24.11
C MET A 228 5.06 -2.15 25.08
N ARG A 229 5.82 -2.34 26.17
CA ARG A 229 6.18 -1.24 27.07
C ARG A 229 7.07 -0.25 26.34
N ALA A 230 6.67 1.02 26.28
CA ALA A 230 7.38 2.06 25.53
C ALA A 230 8.82 2.27 26.01
N SER A 231 9.09 2.07 27.31
CA SER A 231 10.42 2.24 27.89
C SER A 231 11.39 1.08 27.64
N THR A 232 10.90 -0.14 27.39
CA THR A 232 11.75 -1.36 27.36
C THR A 232 11.57 -2.23 26.12
N GLY A 233 10.51 -2.03 25.34
CA GLY A 233 10.13 -2.90 24.22
C GLY A 233 9.69 -4.30 24.66
N GLU A 234 9.42 -4.51 25.95
CA GLU A 234 8.86 -5.77 26.47
C GLU A 234 7.42 -5.93 25.97
N ILE A 235 7.10 -7.09 25.38
CA ILE A 235 5.72 -7.40 24.98
C ILE A 235 4.90 -7.63 26.25
N VAL A 236 3.90 -6.77 26.47
CA VAL A 236 2.98 -6.86 27.62
C VAL A 236 1.87 -7.85 27.32
N TRP A 237 1.33 -7.80 26.10
CA TRP A 237 0.34 -8.75 25.61
C TRP A 237 0.34 -8.80 24.08
N GLU A 238 -0.21 -9.89 23.55
CA GLU A 238 -0.46 -10.11 22.13
C GLU A 238 -1.90 -10.62 21.95
N SER A 239 -2.62 -10.06 20.98
CA SER A 239 -3.99 -10.48 20.70
C SER A 239 -4.04 -11.89 20.11
N LYS A 240 -5.23 -12.50 20.13
CA LYS A 240 -5.53 -13.61 19.20
C LYS A 240 -5.37 -13.10 17.76
N ARG A 241 -5.16 -14.03 16.83
CA ARG A 241 -5.09 -13.70 15.41
C ARG A 241 -6.40 -13.04 14.95
N LEU A 242 -6.27 -11.88 14.35
CA LEU A 242 -7.35 -11.13 13.73
C LEU A 242 -7.75 -11.78 12.40
N SER A 243 -9.01 -11.67 12.04
CA SER A 243 -9.49 -12.05 10.70
C SER A 243 -9.05 -11.04 9.65
N GLY A 244 -8.54 -11.51 8.51
CA GLY A 244 -8.17 -10.67 7.38
C GLY A 244 -7.12 -11.33 6.50
N GLN A 245 -6.66 -10.60 5.48
CA GLN A 245 -5.48 -11.00 4.69
C GLN A 245 -4.22 -10.23 5.07
N SER A 246 -4.38 -8.95 5.42
CA SER A 246 -3.27 -8.03 5.65
C SER A 246 -3.66 -6.99 6.70
N ALA A 247 -2.66 -6.48 7.40
CA ALA A 247 -2.79 -5.34 8.29
C ALA A 247 -1.86 -4.23 7.76
N ARG A 248 -1.88 -3.95 6.46
CA ARG A 248 -1.13 -2.82 5.86
C ARG A 248 -1.96 -1.56 5.80
N ASP A 249 -3.28 -1.69 5.78
CA ASP A 249 -4.16 -0.58 5.47
C ASP A 249 -4.13 0.53 6.49
N TYR A 250 -4.38 0.20 7.77
CA TYR A 250 -4.61 1.23 8.76
C TYR A 250 -4.09 0.92 10.17
N TYR A 251 -3.23 1.82 10.65
CA TYR A 251 -2.57 1.76 11.95
C TYR A 251 -3.54 1.77 13.14
N PRO A 252 -3.11 1.28 14.31
CA PRO A 252 -3.91 1.38 15.52
C PRO A 252 -4.26 2.84 15.86
N VAL A 253 -5.46 3.06 16.38
CA VAL A 253 -5.91 4.33 16.98
C VAL A 253 -6.21 4.09 18.44
N VAL A 254 -5.69 4.92 19.33
CA VAL A 254 -5.95 4.81 20.76
C VAL A 254 -6.82 5.96 21.20
N VAL A 255 -7.95 5.66 21.84
CA VAL A 255 -8.84 6.67 22.41
C VAL A 255 -9.02 6.46 23.90
N LYS A 256 -9.19 7.56 24.62
CA LYS A 256 -9.57 7.53 26.03
C LYS A 256 -11.07 7.75 26.16
N HIS A 257 -11.72 6.87 26.89
CA HIS A 257 -13.13 6.96 27.21
C HIS A 257 -13.32 6.67 28.70
N GLY A 258 -13.66 7.70 29.48
CA GLY A 258 -13.57 7.65 30.94
C GLY A 258 -12.14 7.33 31.41
N ASP A 259 -12.02 6.34 32.30
CA ASP A 259 -10.72 5.86 32.82
C ASP A 259 -10.05 4.79 31.93
N ARG A 260 -10.71 4.37 30.85
CA ARG A 260 -10.23 3.29 29.97
C ARG A 260 -9.59 3.87 28.72
N ALA A 261 -8.48 3.26 28.31
CA ALA A 261 -7.90 3.45 26.99
C ALA A 261 -8.28 2.25 26.12
N LEU A 262 -8.77 2.52 24.91
CA LEU A 262 -9.20 1.51 23.96
C LEU A 262 -8.39 1.63 22.67
N VAL A 263 -7.99 0.50 22.11
CA VAL A 263 -7.19 0.40 20.88
C VAL A 263 -8.09 -0.13 19.76
N ILE A 264 -8.22 0.66 18.70
CA ILE A 264 -9.01 0.32 17.53
C ILE A 264 -8.07 -0.13 16.43
N VAL A 265 -8.35 -1.32 15.87
CA VAL A 265 -7.56 -1.92 14.79
C VAL A 265 -8.47 -2.33 13.65
N ARG A 266 -7.92 -2.29 12.43
CA ARG A 266 -8.61 -2.78 11.23
C ARG A 266 -7.71 -3.67 10.39
N THR A 267 -8.34 -4.54 9.62
CA THR A 267 -7.67 -5.48 8.70
C THR A 267 -8.32 -5.45 7.32
N ASN A 268 -7.55 -5.88 6.32
CA ASN A 268 -8.03 -6.09 4.97
C ASN A 268 -8.91 -7.34 4.87
N PRO A 269 -10.02 -7.30 4.11
CA PRO A 269 -10.88 -8.46 3.94
C PRO A 269 -10.17 -9.57 3.14
N VAL A 270 -10.29 -10.81 3.59
CA VAL A 270 -9.69 -11.98 2.90
C VAL A 270 -10.49 -12.47 1.69
N HIS A 271 -11.74 -12.02 1.57
CA HIS A 271 -12.60 -12.30 0.43
C HIS A 271 -12.66 -11.09 -0.49
N ASN A 272 -12.93 -11.35 -1.77
CA ASN A 272 -13.09 -10.32 -2.77
C ASN A 272 -14.04 -9.22 -2.28
N PHE A 273 -13.59 -7.98 -2.49
CA PHE A 273 -14.26 -6.82 -1.95
C PHE A 273 -15.65 -6.62 -2.58
N ALA A 274 -15.82 -6.87 -3.89
CA ALA A 274 -17.11 -6.76 -4.56
C ALA A 274 -18.10 -7.83 -4.08
N ASP A 275 -17.63 -9.07 -3.88
CA ASP A 275 -18.42 -10.15 -3.29
C ASP A 275 -18.88 -9.78 -1.86
N ARG A 276 -17.99 -9.16 -1.09
CA ARG A 276 -18.29 -8.67 0.25
C ARG A 276 -19.36 -7.58 0.23
N ILE A 277 -19.24 -6.55 -0.62
CA ILE A 277 -20.29 -5.53 -0.79
C ILE A 277 -21.64 -6.19 -1.09
N ASN A 278 -21.64 -7.13 -2.03
CA ASN A 278 -22.88 -7.79 -2.46
C ASN A 278 -23.51 -8.61 -1.32
N ARG A 279 -22.71 -9.32 -0.53
CA ARG A 279 -23.18 -10.08 0.62
C ARG A 279 -23.73 -9.16 1.71
N ASP A 280 -22.98 -8.13 2.08
CA ASP A 280 -23.35 -7.19 3.13
C ASP A 280 -24.62 -6.41 2.72
N ARG A 281 -24.76 -6.04 1.44
CA ARG A 281 -26.00 -5.47 0.86
C ARG A 281 -27.20 -6.40 1.02
N ARG A 282 -27.09 -7.67 0.60
CA ARG A 282 -28.17 -8.66 0.72
C ARG A 282 -28.58 -8.87 2.17
N PHE A 283 -27.59 -8.95 3.07
CA PHE A 283 -27.83 -9.08 4.51
C PHE A 283 -28.64 -7.90 5.06
N LEU A 284 -28.20 -6.67 4.79
CA LEU A 284 -28.86 -5.46 5.29
C LEU A 284 -30.25 -5.28 4.68
N ALA A 285 -30.39 -5.53 3.36
CA ALA A 285 -31.67 -5.49 2.67
C ALA A 285 -32.69 -6.47 3.29
N ALA A 286 -32.26 -7.70 3.58
CA ALA A 286 -33.12 -8.69 4.22
C ALA A 286 -33.56 -8.24 5.63
N LYS A 287 -32.66 -7.62 6.41
CA LYS A 287 -32.99 -7.12 7.76
C LYS A 287 -33.96 -5.94 7.73
N ALA A 288 -33.87 -5.09 6.71
CA ALA A 288 -34.77 -3.95 6.52
C ALA A 288 -36.02 -4.29 5.69
N ASN A 289 -36.19 -5.54 5.26
CA ASN A 289 -37.26 -5.98 4.35
C ASN A 289 -37.32 -5.16 3.04
N VAL A 290 -36.15 -4.92 2.46
CA VAL A 290 -35.95 -4.15 1.22
C VAL A 290 -35.72 -5.09 0.05
N ASP A 291 -36.41 -4.84 -1.06
CA ASP A 291 -36.19 -5.57 -2.31
C ASP A 291 -34.91 -5.08 -3.00
N ASP A 292 -33.88 -5.92 -3.00
CA ASP A 292 -32.58 -5.65 -3.60
C ASP A 292 -32.36 -6.42 -4.92
N SER A 293 -33.43 -6.92 -5.54
CA SER A 293 -33.38 -7.68 -6.80
C SER A 293 -32.94 -6.86 -8.01
N ASP A 294 -33.12 -5.54 -7.97
CA ASP A 294 -32.70 -4.60 -9.01
C ASP A 294 -32.21 -3.28 -8.38
N TRP A 295 -31.24 -2.64 -9.05
CA TRP A 295 -30.64 -1.40 -8.61
C TRP A 295 -31.66 -0.27 -8.49
N GLN A 296 -32.68 -0.21 -9.36
CA GLN A 296 -33.71 0.83 -9.29
C GLN A 296 -34.53 0.77 -8.00
N LYS A 297 -34.83 -0.44 -7.52
CA LYS A 297 -35.58 -0.64 -6.27
C LYS A 297 -34.74 -0.27 -5.05
N LEU A 298 -33.48 -0.68 -5.05
CA LEU A 298 -32.52 -0.33 -4.00
C LEU A 298 -32.26 1.18 -3.96
N ASP A 299 -32.12 1.80 -5.12
CA ASP A 299 -31.99 3.24 -5.27
C ASP A 299 -33.26 3.94 -4.75
N ALA A 300 -34.46 3.49 -5.13
CA ALA A 300 -35.73 4.00 -4.64
C ALA A 300 -35.87 3.91 -3.11
N TRP A 301 -35.49 2.77 -2.50
CA TRP A 301 -35.44 2.63 -1.04
C TRP A 301 -34.57 3.72 -0.41
N ARG A 302 -33.33 3.88 -0.90
CA ARG A 302 -32.37 4.86 -0.37
C ARG A 302 -32.84 6.32 -0.47
N LYS A 303 -33.78 6.63 -1.37
CA LYS A 303 -34.38 7.97 -1.51
C LYS A 303 -35.64 8.15 -0.66
N SER A 304 -36.12 7.10 -0.01
CA SER A 304 -37.39 7.09 0.71
C SER A 304 -37.22 7.56 2.14
N GLU A 305 -38.27 8.18 2.71
CA GLU A 305 -38.31 8.54 4.13
C GLU A 305 -38.14 7.32 5.05
N ALA A 306 -38.58 6.14 4.61
CA ALA A 306 -38.40 4.89 5.36
C ALA A 306 -36.93 4.51 5.56
N ALA A 307 -36.03 4.92 4.64
CA ALA A 307 -34.60 4.68 4.78
C ALA A 307 -33.95 5.53 5.88
N ARG A 308 -34.61 6.52 6.49
CA ARG A 308 -34.06 7.13 7.71
C ARG A 308 -34.00 6.16 8.88
N GLY A 309 -34.87 5.14 8.87
CA GLY A 309 -35.06 4.22 9.97
C GLY A 309 -35.67 4.89 11.21
N THR A 310 -35.89 4.09 12.24
CA THR A 310 -36.19 4.55 13.60
C THR A 310 -35.09 4.05 14.54
N PRO A 311 -34.94 4.61 15.75
CA PRO A 311 -34.00 4.09 16.74
C PRO A 311 -34.15 2.58 16.97
N GLU A 312 -35.39 2.07 16.99
CA GLU A 312 -35.68 0.65 17.22
C GLU A 312 -35.23 -0.22 16.04
N LEU A 313 -35.49 0.22 14.81
CA LEU A 313 -35.03 -0.49 13.60
C LEU A 313 -33.50 -0.52 13.51
N LEU A 314 -32.86 0.60 13.82
CA LEU A 314 -31.40 0.70 13.85
C LEU A 314 -30.81 -0.19 14.95
N GLU A 315 -31.46 -0.28 16.10
CA GLU A 315 -31.04 -1.15 17.20
C GLU A 315 -31.10 -2.63 16.80
N LEU A 316 -32.18 -3.05 16.13
CA LEU A 316 -32.37 -4.40 15.61
C LEU A 316 -31.34 -4.75 14.53
N GLU A 317 -31.08 -3.83 13.59
CA GLU A 317 -30.05 -4.02 12.56
C GLU A 317 -28.66 -4.17 13.21
N GLN A 318 -28.29 -3.27 14.11
CA GLN A 318 -26.99 -3.29 14.76
C GLN A 318 -26.77 -4.54 15.62
N ALA A 319 -27.80 -4.99 16.34
CA ALA A 319 -27.74 -6.25 17.08
C ALA A 319 -27.50 -7.44 16.13
N ALA A 320 -28.23 -7.49 15.01
CA ALA A 320 -28.05 -8.54 14.01
C ALA A 320 -26.68 -8.49 13.34
N VAL A 321 -26.12 -7.29 13.10
CA VAL A 321 -24.76 -7.11 12.57
C VAL A 321 -23.73 -7.64 13.56
N ALA A 322 -23.82 -7.23 14.84
CA ALA A 322 -22.88 -7.68 15.87
C ALA A 322 -22.89 -9.21 16.03
N GLU A 323 -24.07 -9.83 16.02
CA GLU A 323 -24.24 -11.28 16.03
C GLU A 323 -23.65 -11.95 14.78
N TYR A 324 -23.93 -11.40 13.59
CA TYR A 324 -23.39 -11.91 12.33
C TYR A 324 -21.85 -11.90 12.34
N VAL A 325 -21.25 -10.79 12.78
CA VAL A 325 -19.79 -10.63 12.88
C VAL A 325 -19.19 -11.58 13.92
N ALA A 326 -19.85 -11.75 15.07
CA ALA A 326 -19.43 -12.68 16.12
C ALA A 326 -19.41 -14.15 15.64
N THR A 327 -20.41 -14.53 14.85
CA THR A 327 -20.58 -15.91 14.33
C THR A 327 -19.77 -16.16 13.05
N ASN A 328 -19.50 -15.12 12.26
CA ASN A 328 -18.76 -15.18 11.00
C ASN A 328 -17.47 -14.37 11.12
N ARG A 329 -16.48 -14.90 11.84
CA ARG A 329 -15.28 -14.14 12.21
C ARG A 329 -14.55 -13.51 11.01
N HIS A 330 -14.53 -14.15 9.84
CA HIS A 330 -13.97 -13.59 8.59
C HIS A 330 -14.67 -12.31 8.08
N ALA A 331 -15.90 -12.04 8.53
CA ALA A 331 -16.58 -10.78 8.28
C ALA A 331 -16.07 -9.65 9.18
N GLN A 332 -15.50 -9.93 10.35
CA GLN A 332 -14.96 -8.87 11.21
C GLN A 332 -13.67 -8.30 10.62
N THR A 333 -13.61 -6.98 10.50
CA THR A 333 -12.45 -6.20 10.02
C THR A 333 -12.23 -4.93 10.85
N PHE A 334 -13.02 -4.77 11.91
CA PHE A 334 -12.98 -3.68 12.88
C PHE A 334 -12.94 -4.30 14.27
N PHE A 335 -11.93 -3.93 15.05
CA PHE A 335 -11.64 -4.52 16.35
C PHE A 335 -11.46 -3.43 17.39
N VAL A 336 -11.92 -3.71 18.61
CA VAL A 336 -11.73 -2.82 19.76
C VAL A 336 -11.12 -3.65 20.89
N PHE A 337 -10.00 -3.19 21.41
CA PHE A 337 -9.27 -3.84 22.50
C PHE A 337 -9.14 -2.91 23.69
N ASP A 338 -9.18 -3.49 24.89
CA ASP A 338 -8.76 -2.79 26.09
C ASP A 338 -7.22 -2.65 26.10
N ALA A 339 -6.71 -1.42 26.16
CA ALA A 339 -5.29 -1.13 25.95
C ALA A 339 -4.39 -1.79 27.01
N ARG A 340 -4.87 -1.95 28.25
CA ARG A 340 -4.07 -2.50 29.36
C ARG A 340 -4.10 -4.03 29.37
N SER A 341 -5.27 -4.63 29.18
CA SER A 341 -5.44 -6.08 29.29
C SER A 341 -5.29 -6.84 27.98
N GLY A 342 -5.38 -6.18 26.82
CA GLY A 342 -5.39 -6.83 25.52
C GLY A 342 -6.68 -7.62 25.23
N ARG A 343 -7.70 -7.49 26.08
CA ARG A 343 -8.99 -8.14 25.89
C ARG A 343 -9.74 -7.49 24.73
N GLU A 344 -10.11 -8.28 23.72
CA GLU A 344 -11.05 -7.85 22.68
C GLU A 344 -12.43 -7.60 23.32
N LEU A 345 -13.04 -6.47 23.01
CA LEU A 345 -14.41 -6.14 23.42
C LEU A 345 -15.42 -6.84 22.49
N ASP A 346 -16.70 -6.78 22.86
CA ASP A 346 -17.77 -7.32 22.03
C ASP A 346 -17.72 -6.74 20.60
N PRO A 347 -18.00 -7.55 19.56
CA PRO A 347 -17.94 -7.08 18.19
C PRO A 347 -18.77 -5.82 17.97
N ALA A 348 -18.12 -4.79 17.42
CA ALA A 348 -18.81 -3.57 17.04
C ALA A 348 -19.85 -3.89 15.95
N PRO A 349 -21.02 -3.22 15.94
CA PRO A 349 -22.04 -3.40 14.91
C PRO A 349 -21.65 -2.71 13.59
N ILE A 350 -20.43 -2.98 13.12
CA ILE A 350 -19.77 -2.31 12.00
C ILE A 350 -19.45 -3.38 10.95
N LEU A 351 -20.29 -3.46 9.92
CA LEU A 351 -19.87 -4.03 8.65
C LEU A 351 -19.01 -2.98 7.96
N TRP A 352 -17.72 -3.25 7.89
CA TRP A 352 -16.74 -2.33 7.31
C TRP A 352 -17.16 -1.83 5.92
N ALA A 353 -17.10 -0.52 5.76
CA ALA A 353 -17.12 0.16 4.47
C ALA A 353 -15.80 0.93 4.36
N ALA A 354 -14.83 0.39 3.63
CA ALA A 354 -13.99 1.29 2.83
C ALA A 354 -14.85 1.78 1.67
N GLY A 355 -14.47 2.92 1.08
CA GLY A 355 -14.90 3.11 -0.29
C GLY A 355 -14.41 1.97 -1.15
N CYS A 356 -15.12 1.67 -2.23
CA CYS A 356 -14.81 0.62 -3.18
C CYS A 356 -13.36 0.51 -3.61
N GLN A 357 -12.58 1.59 -3.55
CA GLN A 357 -11.27 1.68 -4.15
C GLN A 357 -10.12 2.01 -3.17
N GLY A 358 -9.95 1.34 -2.02
CA GLY A 358 -8.69 1.45 -1.25
C GLY A 358 -8.77 1.37 0.29
N VAL A 359 -7.90 2.12 0.97
CA VAL A 359 -7.72 2.09 2.44
C VAL A 359 -9.06 2.47 3.04
N GLY A 360 -9.54 1.73 4.04
CA GLY A 360 -10.68 2.18 4.81
C GLY A 360 -10.41 3.53 5.49
N VAL A 361 -11.47 4.27 5.79
CA VAL A 361 -11.36 5.56 6.51
C VAL A 361 -11.24 5.30 7.98
N PRO A 362 -10.24 5.82 8.67
CA PRO A 362 -10.12 5.52 10.07
C PRO A 362 -11.15 6.18 10.96
N PRO A 363 -11.36 5.60 12.15
CA PRO A 363 -12.02 6.32 13.21
C PRO A 363 -11.29 7.63 13.48
N ALA A 364 -12.05 8.70 13.59
CA ALA A 364 -11.56 9.98 14.10
C ALA A 364 -12.32 10.30 15.40
N MET A 365 -11.63 10.82 16.39
CA MET A 365 -12.23 11.12 17.69
C MET A 365 -13.07 12.40 17.61
N THR A 366 -14.29 12.32 18.13
CA THR A 366 -15.14 13.50 18.35
C THR A 366 -14.79 14.19 19.66
N ILE A 367 -15.22 15.45 19.82
CA ILE A 367 -14.91 16.26 21.03
C ILE A 367 -15.32 15.60 22.36
N ASP A 368 -16.29 14.69 22.33
CA ASP A 368 -16.79 13.93 23.48
C ASP A 368 -16.17 12.52 23.62
N GLY A 369 -15.11 12.22 22.87
CA GLY A 369 -14.37 10.96 22.97
C GLY A 369 -15.05 9.76 22.32
N ARG A 370 -16.08 9.97 21.49
CA ARG A 370 -16.67 8.94 20.62
C ARG A 370 -15.94 8.89 19.28
N LEU A 371 -16.28 7.90 18.45
CA LEU A 371 -15.59 7.65 17.19
C LEU A 371 -16.47 7.94 15.99
N LEU A 372 -16.05 8.84 15.12
CA LEU A 372 -16.63 8.97 13.80
C LEU A 372 -16.27 7.74 12.96
N VAL A 373 -17.26 6.99 12.48
CA VAL A 373 -17.06 5.76 11.71
C VAL A 373 -17.84 5.78 10.40
N LEU A 374 -17.19 5.25 9.36
CA LEU A 374 -17.80 4.90 8.10
C LEU A 374 -18.17 3.42 8.11
N PHE A 375 -19.44 3.09 7.88
CA PHE A 375 -19.93 1.71 7.98
C PHE A 375 -21.11 1.44 7.03
N ARG A 376 -21.55 0.19 6.93
CA ARG A 376 -22.74 -0.17 6.13
C ARG A 376 -24.00 -0.27 6.99
N SER A 377 -25.10 0.31 6.50
CA SER A 377 -26.43 0.26 7.11
C SER A 377 -27.51 0.35 6.03
N ALA A 378 -28.63 -0.36 6.20
CA ALA A 378 -29.82 -0.17 5.37
C ALA A 378 -30.46 1.21 5.59
N TYR A 379 -30.12 1.88 6.70
CA TYR A 379 -30.66 3.16 7.13
C TYR A 379 -29.63 4.30 7.03
N GLY A 380 -30.11 5.51 6.77
CA GLY A 380 -29.33 6.74 6.63
C GLY A 380 -29.94 7.67 5.58
N ASN A 381 -29.45 8.91 5.46
CA ASN A 381 -29.81 9.78 4.35
C ASN A 381 -28.68 9.85 3.32
N TRP A 382 -28.87 9.00 2.30
CA TRP A 382 -28.23 8.96 0.99
C TRP A 382 -26.71 8.74 0.88
N ASN A 383 -26.35 7.79 0.01
CA ASN A 383 -25.02 7.60 -0.58
C ASN A 383 -25.19 7.05 -2.01
N LEU A 384 -24.90 7.81 -3.08
CA LEU A 384 -24.73 7.24 -4.44
C LEU A 384 -23.35 6.56 -4.57
N GLY A 385 -23.16 5.79 -5.63
CA GLY A 385 -21.90 5.13 -5.94
C GLY A 385 -22.02 3.61 -6.04
N VAL A 386 -20.89 2.94 -6.31
CA VAL A 386 -20.84 1.49 -6.55
C VAL A 386 -21.13 0.65 -5.29
N ALA A 387 -20.95 1.21 -4.09
CA ALA A 387 -21.31 0.57 -2.81
C ALA A 387 -22.62 1.15 -2.23
N PRO A 388 -23.79 0.49 -2.38
CA PRO A 388 -25.01 0.94 -1.72
C PRO A 388 -24.97 0.70 -0.20
N MET A 389 -25.88 1.33 0.54
CA MET A 389 -26.10 1.10 1.98
C MET A 389 -24.85 1.40 2.83
N VAL A 390 -24.18 2.51 2.52
CA VAL A 390 -23.10 3.07 3.34
C VAL A 390 -23.70 4.19 4.20
N ALA A 391 -23.16 4.43 5.39
CA ALA A 391 -23.57 5.48 6.31
C ALA A 391 -22.38 6.02 7.11
N LEU A 392 -22.51 7.27 7.56
CA LEU A 392 -21.60 7.87 8.54
C LEU A 392 -22.29 7.91 9.90
N GLY A 393 -21.56 7.60 10.96
CA GLY A 393 -22.10 7.62 12.31
C GLY A 393 -21.06 7.92 13.37
N VAL A 394 -21.55 8.18 14.58
CA VAL A 394 -20.72 8.30 15.79
C VAL A 394 -20.89 7.03 16.60
N TYR A 395 -19.84 6.22 16.63
CA TYR A 395 -19.74 4.99 17.42
C TYR A 395 -19.41 5.30 18.87
N ASP A 396 -20.33 4.89 19.73
CA ASP A 396 -20.24 4.97 21.17
C ASP A 396 -19.67 3.65 21.71
N LEU A 397 -18.48 3.74 22.30
CA LEU A 397 -17.70 2.60 22.76
C LEU A 397 -18.26 1.96 24.04
N GLU A 398 -19.06 2.69 24.82
CA GLU A 398 -19.64 2.20 26.06
C GLU A 398 -20.92 1.40 25.78
N SER A 399 -21.83 1.98 25.01
CA SER A 399 -23.09 1.34 24.63
C SER A 399 -22.94 0.30 23.50
N ASN A 400 -21.78 0.27 22.83
CA ASN A 400 -21.53 -0.50 21.62
C ASN A 400 -22.59 -0.23 20.52
N ARG A 401 -22.94 1.05 20.33
CA ARG A 401 -23.94 1.51 19.35
C ARG A 401 -23.38 2.59 18.44
N VAL A 402 -23.80 2.60 17.19
CA VAL A 402 -23.51 3.66 16.24
C VAL A 402 -24.72 4.57 16.11
N LYS A 403 -24.57 5.86 16.43
CA LYS A 403 -25.60 6.87 16.12
C LYS A 403 -25.40 7.35 14.69
N LEU A 404 -26.41 7.18 13.84
CA LEU A 404 -26.39 7.69 12.46
C LEU A 404 -26.30 9.23 12.44
N LEU A 405 -25.47 9.74 11.53
CA LEU A 405 -25.40 11.16 11.21
C LEU A 405 -26.21 11.45 9.96
N PHE A 406 -26.94 12.56 10.00
CA PHE A 406 -27.77 13.02 8.89
C PHE A 406 -27.33 14.41 8.45
N HIS A 407 -27.28 14.66 7.13
CA HIS A 407 -27.07 16.00 6.59
C HIS A 407 -28.39 16.72 6.25
N ARG A 408 -28.39 18.06 6.31
CA ARG A 408 -29.60 18.88 6.09
C ARG A 408 -30.14 18.89 4.65
N HIS A 409 -29.30 18.58 3.65
CA HIS A 409 -29.71 18.50 2.22
C HIS A 409 -30.62 17.30 1.88
N GLY A 410 -31.22 16.63 2.87
CA GLY A 410 -32.16 15.53 2.66
C GLY A 410 -31.53 14.31 2.00
N PHE A 411 -32.18 13.75 0.97
CA PHE A 411 -31.68 12.61 0.21
C PHE A 411 -30.90 13.02 -1.04
N GLN A 412 -30.45 14.25 -1.20
CA GLN A 412 -29.70 14.67 -2.40
C GLN A 412 -28.48 15.50 -2.01
N PRO A 413 -27.47 14.90 -1.35
CA PRO A 413 -26.20 15.56 -1.10
C PRO A 413 -25.52 15.99 -2.40
N PRO A 414 -24.68 17.03 -2.38
CA PRO A 414 -23.85 17.38 -3.51
C PRO A 414 -22.97 16.18 -3.94
N TRP A 415 -22.97 15.88 -5.23
CA TRP A 415 -22.28 14.71 -5.83
C TRP A 415 -20.79 14.64 -5.52
N ASN A 416 -20.14 15.79 -5.33
CA ASN A 416 -18.70 15.95 -5.11
C ASN A 416 -18.28 15.84 -3.63
N THR A 417 -19.13 15.25 -2.78
CA THR A 417 -18.88 15.04 -1.36
C THR A 417 -18.96 13.55 -1.06
N PHE A 418 -18.42 13.11 0.08
CA PHE A 418 -18.53 11.72 0.52
C PHE A 418 -19.98 11.18 0.51
N TRP A 419 -20.97 11.96 0.99
CA TRP A 419 -22.39 11.56 0.93
C TRP A 419 -22.92 11.49 -0.51
N GLY A 420 -22.30 12.23 -1.42
CA GLY A 420 -22.55 12.13 -2.84
C GLY A 420 -22.02 10.85 -3.47
N THR A 421 -20.90 10.30 -3.01
CA THR A 421 -20.20 9.16 -3.66
C THR A 421 -19.30 8.45 -2.62
N ALA A 422 -19.68 7.23 -2.22
CA ALA A 422 -19.06 6.49 -1.10
C ALA A 422 -18.13 5.33 -1.53
N ASP A 423 -17.69 5.28 -2.78
CA ASP A 423 -16.93 4.20 -3.40
C ASP A 423 -15.41 4.43 -3.48
N GLU A 424 -14.85 5.45 -2.82
CA GLU A 424 -13.39 5.61 -2.69
C GLU A 424 -12.90 5.86 -1.27
N SER A 425 -11.60 5.65 -1.04
CA SER A 425 -10.94 5.99 0.22
C SER A 425 -11.17 7.45 0.59
N GLN A 426 -11.43 7.69 1.87
CA GLN A 426 -11.57 9.03 2.44
C GLN A 426 -10.55 9.24 3.54
N HIS A 427 -10.31 10.51 3.85
CA HIS A 427 -9.59 10.93 5.03
C HIS A 427 -10.52 11.78 5.91
N PHE A 428 -10.78 11.33 7.15
CA PHE A 428 -11.56 12.08 8.14
C PHE A 428 -10.66 12.69 9.19
N LEU A 429 -10.88 13.96 9.49
CA LEU A 429 -10.24 14.69 10.58
C LEU A 429 -11.34 15.47 11.31
N VAL A 430 -11.30 15.51 12.64
CA VAL A 430 -12.28 16.25 13.43
C VAL A 430 -11.64 17.52 13.99
N ALA A 431 -12.15 18.66 13.56
CA ALA A 431 -11.80 19.99 14.07
C ALA A 431 -12.93 20.49 14.98
N SER A 432 -12.79 20.29 16.29
CA SER A 432 -13.85 20.55 17.28
C SER A 432 -15.18 19.88 16.90
N ASN A 433 -16.15 20.63 16.38
CA ASN A 433 -17.47 20.13 15.97
C ASN A 433 -17.60 19.91 14.44
N THR A 434 -16.51 20.07 13.68
CA THR A 434 -16.51 20.00 12.22
C THR A 434 -15.66 18.81 11.76
N VAL A 435 -16.24 17.93 10.96
CA VAL A 435 -15.50 16.88 10.26
C VAL A 435 -14.99 17.44 8.94
N LEU A 436 -13.68 17.39 8.73
CA LEU A 436 -13.07 17.58 7.42
C LEU A 436 -13.02 16.25 6.68
N ILE A 437 -13.46 16.28 5.42
CA ILE A 437 -13.60 15.10 4.57
C ILE A 437 -12.90 15.37 3.25
N VAL A 438 -11.92 14.53 2.93
CA VAL A 438 -11.25 14.53 1.64
C VAL A 438 -11.76 13.39 0.77
N HIS A 439 -12.19 13.73 -0.45
CA HIS A 439 -12.73 12.79 -1.43
C HIS A 439 -12.37 13.24 -2.86
N GLN A 440 -11.66 12.43 -3.65
CA GLN A 440 -11.53 12.63 -5.12
C GLN A 440 -11.21 14.07 -5.58
N GLY A 441 -10.31 14.75 -4.87
CA GLY A 441 -9.85 16.08 -5.23
C GLY A 441 -10.78 17.18 -4.73
N THR A 442 -11.67 16.84 -3.79
CA THR A 442 -12.49 17.78 -3.02
C THR A 442 -12.17 17.67 -1.54
N LEU A 443 -12.27 18.82 -0.87
CA LEU A 443 -12.21 18.96 0.58
C LEU A 443 -13.54 19.57 1.02
N SER A 444 -14.23 18.90 1.95
CA SER A 444 -15.53 19.30 2.48
C SER A 444 -15.52 19.38 4.00
N ALA A 445 -16.43 20.17 4.57
CA ALA A 445 -16.69 20.26 6.00
C ALA A 445 -18.11 19.80 6.31
N PHE A 446 -18.25 18.98 7.36
CA PHE A 446 -19.53 18.59 7.93
C PHE A 446 -19.62 19.04 9.40
N ASP A 447 -20.59 19.91 9.70
CA ASP A 447 -20.86 20.35 11.07
C ASP A 447 -21.72 19.30 11.80
N LEU A 448 -21.17 18.74 12.90
CA LEU A 448 -21.79 17.69 13.71
C LEU A 448 -23.00 18.18 14.52
N VAL A 449 -23.15 19.49 14.72
CA VAL A 449 -24.24 20.10 15.50
C VAL A 449 -25.35 20.57 14.58
N GLN A 450 -25.00 21.31 13.52
CA GLN A 450 -25.94 21.87 12.56
C GLN A 450 -26.32 20.90 11.44
N SER A 451 -25.65 19.74 11.34
CA SER A 451 -25.84 18.77 10.27
C SER A 451 -25.65 19.38 8.88
N ASN A 452 -24.74 20.35 8.77
CA ASN A 452 -24.51 21.08 7.53
C ASN A 452 -23.25 20.57 6.81
N LEU A 453 -23.42 20.14 5.56
CA LEU A 453 -22.33 19.74 4.67
C LEU A 453 -22.04 20.87 3.66
N VAL A 454 -20.79 21.31 3.61
CA VAL A 454 -20.30 22.35 2.69
C VAL A 454 -18.99 21.94 2.04
N THR A 455 -18.82 22.26 0.76
CA THR A 455 -17.52 22.13 0.07
C THR A 455 -16.62 23.30 0.50
N ILE A 456 -15.38 22.99 0.88
CA ILE A 456 -14.34 23.97 1.23
C ILE A 456 -13.55 24.37 -0.01
N HIS A 457 -13.01 23.39 -0.72
CA HIS A 457 -12.21 23.60 -1.94
C HIS A 457 -12.19 22.35 -2.81
N GLY A 458 -11.73 22.52 -4.04
CA GLY A 458 -11.62 21.45 -5.03
C GLY A 458 -12.88 21.29 -5.87
N GLU A 459 -12.69 21.06 -7.15
CA GLU A 459 -13.74 20.69 -8.09
C GLU A 459 -13.38 19.32 -8.67
N ARG A 460 -14.34 18.42 -8.61
CA ARG A 460 -14.24 17.12 -9.26
C ARG A 460 -14.36 17.37 -10.77
N ASP A 461 -13.40 16.91 -11.58
CA ASP A 461 -13.70 16.69 -13.00
C ASP A 461 -14.77 15.58 -13.14
N THR A 462 -15.27 15.30 -14.34
CA THR A 462 -16.35 14.31 -14.55
C THR A 462 -16.00 12.91 -14.01
N TYR A 463 -14.75 12.64 -13.60
CA TYR A 463 -14.24 11.32 -13.24
C TYR A 463 -13.39 11.23 -11.96
N GLY A 464 -13.35 12.27 -11.12
CA GLY A 464 -12.80 12.15 -9.76
C GLY A 464 -11.40 12.72 -9.50
N GLY A 465 -10.87 13.59 -10.36
CA GLY A 465 -9.52 14.18 -10.19
C GLY A 465 -9.43 15.69 -10.45
N LEU A 466 -8.26 16.25 -10.10
CA LEU A 466 -7.77 17.55 -10.59
C LEU A 466 -6.92 17.31 -11.85
N ARG A 467 -7.00 18.19 -12.86
CA ARG A 467 -6.11 18.10 -14.04
C ARG A 467 -4.63 18.15 -13.62
N ASN A 468 -3.86 17.11 -13.95
CA ASN A 468 -2.42 17.01 -13.65
C ASN A 468 -1.57 17.51 -14.83
N PRO A 469 -0.46 18.24 -14.62
CA PRO A 469 0.43 18.63 -15.70
C PRO A 469 1.13 17.41 -16.32
N PRO A 470 1.69 17.51 -17.55
CA PRO A 470 2.26 16.36 -18.26
C PRO A 470 3.47 15.69 -17.57
N TRP A 471 4.13 16.41 -16.67
CA TRP A 471 5.24 15.87 -15.88
C TRP A 471 4.76 15.28 -14.55
N ALA A 472 3.55 15.64 -14.09
CA ALA A 472 2.99 15.07 -12.88
C ALA A 472 2.58 13.62 -13.16
N ARG A 473 2.78 12.77 -12.16
CA ARG A 473 2.46 11.36 -12.30
C ARG A 473 0.94 11.24 -12.52
N ASN A 474 0.53 10.32 -13.39
CA ASN A 474 -0.89 10.07 -13.62
C ASN A 474 -1.47 9.42 -12.36
N GLU A 475 -1.92 10.26 -11.44
CA GLU A 475 -2.49 9.89 -10.16
C GLU A 475 -3.99 9.69 -10.37
N TRP A 476 -4.44 8.96 -11.39
CA TRP A 476 -5.84 8.98 -11.81
C TRP A 476 -6.86 8.66 -10.69
N HIS A 477 -6.44 8.00 -9.60
CA HIS A 477 -7.22 7.82 -8.36
C HIS A 477 -6.49 8.31 -7.09
N GLY A 478 -5.54 9.23 -7.25
CA GLY A 478 -4.45 9.50 -6.32
C GLY A 478 -4.18 10.95 -5.92
N PRO A 479 -4.71 12.05 -6.51
CA PRO A 479 -4.53 13.34 -5.91
C PRO A 479 -5.52 13.53 -4.76
N GLY A 480 -6.76 13.07 -4.93
CA GLY A 480 -7.85 13.28 -3.98
C GLY A 480 -7.84 12.52 -2.66
N ARG A 481 -6.72 11.90 -2.27
CA ARG A 481 -6.63 11.02 -1.08
C ARG A 481 -5.51 11.41 -0.12
N GLY A 482 -4.76 12.46 -0.44
CA GLY A 482 -3.71 12.95 0.43
C GLY A 482 -4.28 13.48 1.75
N GLY A 483 -3.47 13.37 2.79
CA GLY A 483 -3.80 13.82 4.12
C GLY A 483 -4.11 15.30 4.23
N VAL A 484 -4.76 15.63 5.33
CA VAL A 484 -4.97 17.01 5.77
C VAL A 484 -4.26 17.20 7.09
N ALA A 485 -3.54 18.31 7.20
CA ALA A 485 -3.04 18.81 8.47
C ALA A 485 -3.73 20.13 8.81
N LEU A 486 -3.99 20.33 10.10
CA LEU A 486 -4.50 21.58 10.64
C LEU A 486 -3.43 22.27 11.45
N ALA A 487 -3.18 23.54 11.14
CA ALA A 487 -2.32 24.36 11.97
C ALA A 487 -2.93 25.75 12.19
N GLY A 488 -3.24 26.06 13.45
CA GLY A 488 -4.08 27.20 13.80
C GLY A 488 -5.42 27.15 13.08
N ASP A 489 -5.80 28.21 12.36
CA ASP A 489 -7.05 28.27 11.60
C ASP A 489 -6.90 27.85 10.11
N ARG A 490 -5.71 27.38 9.71
CA ARG A 490 -5.36 27.02 8.33
C ARG A 490 -5.44 25.52 8.09
N ILE A 491 -5.71 25.18 6.83
CA ILE A 491 -5.77 23.80 6.34
C ILE A 491 -4.63 23.59 5.34
N TYR A 492 -3.82 22.56 5.56
CA TYR A 492 -2.78 22.11 4.65
C TYR A 492 -3.24 20.80 4.03
N TRP A 493 -3.43 20.82 2.71
CA TRP A 493 -4.04 19.71 2.01
C TRP A 493 -3.11 19.18 0.95
N GLN A 494 -2.68 17.93 1.12
CA GLN A 494 -1.97 17.20 0.09
C GLN A 494 -2.96 16.69 -0.94
N THR A 495 -2.71 17.01 -2.21
CA THR A 495 -3.48 16.45 -3.31
C THR A 495 -2.54 15.90 -4.37
N GLY A 496 -2.13 14.65 -4.18
CA GLY A 496 -1.22 13.96 -5.09
C GLY A 496 0.18 14.52 -4.93
N SER A 497 0.84 14.87 -6.03
CA SER A 497 2.15 15.52 -6.01
C SER A 497 2.07 17.03 -5.71
N ARG A 498 1.07 17.47 -4.94
CA ARG A 498 0.76 18.88 -4.66
C ARG A 498 0.42 19.11 -3.20
N VAL A 499 0.68 20.32 -2.72
CA VAL A 499 0.22 20.79 -1.41
C VAL A 499 -0.39 22.18 -1.55
N LEU A 500 -1.56 22.37 -0.95
CA LEU A 500 -2.28 23.65 -0.88
C LEU A 500 -2.37 24.10 0.58
N CYS A 501 -2.27 25.41 0.80
CA CYS A 501 -2.67 26.02 2.07
C CYS A 501 -3.94 26.84 1.88
N LEU A 502 -4.96 26.52 2.66
CA LEU A 502 -6.22 27.24 2.71
C LEU A 502 -6.30 28.04 4.02
N ALA A 503 -6.76 29.29 3.93
CA ALA A 503 -6.98 30.17 5.09
C ALA A 503 -8.43 30.64 5.14
N PRO A 504 -8.96 30.97 6.34
CA PRO A 504 -10.30 31.49 6.47
C PRO A 504 -10.39 32.92 5.90
N GLY A 505 -11.55 33.26 5.33
CA GLY A 505 -11.83 34.62 4.83
C GLY A 505 -12.38 34.64 3.42
N LYS A 506 -12.71 35.86 2.94
CA LYS A 506 -13.28 36.07 1.61
C LYS A 506 -12.34 35.60 0.51
N SER A 507 -12.91 35.01 -0.54
CA SER A 507 -12.17 34.58 -1.73
C SER A 507 -11.42 35.76 -2.37
N GLY A 508 -10.11 35.61 -2.52
CA GLY A 508 -9.26 36.44 -3.38
C GLY A 508 -9.04 35.79 -4.75
N PRO A 509 -8.17 36.36 -5.61
CA PRO A 509 -7.72 35.69 -6.82
C PRO A 509 -7.12 34.32 -6.49
N VAL A 510 -7.44 33.30 -7.30
CA VAL A 510 -6.85 31.96 -7.15
C VAL A 510 -5.33 32.10 -7.33
N PRO A 511 -4.51 31.70 -6.35
CA PRO A 511 -3.07 31.80 -6.48
C PRO A 511 -2.58 30.87 -7.59
N PRO A 512 -1.57 31.28 -8.39
CA PRO A 512 -0.97 30.39 -9.35
C PRO A 512 -0.29 29.24 -8.62
N VAL A 513 -0.40 28.05 -9.19
CA VAL A 513 0.28 26.87 -8.70
C VAL A 513 1.76 26.95 -9.08
N ARG A 514 2.67 26.93 -8.09
CA ARG A 514 4.11 27.01 -8.31
C ARG A 514 4.75 25.62 -8.40
N VAL A 515 5.67 25.45 -9.34
CA VAL A 515 6.39 24.18 -9.52
C VAL A 515 7.70 24.23 -8.74
N ILE A 516 7.87 23.32 -7.79
CA ILE A 516 9.12 23.07 -7.08
C ILE A 516 9.91 22.02 -7.85
N ARG A 517 11.11 22.38 -8.27
CA ARG A 517 12.08 21.44 -8.86
C ARG A 517 13.15 21.14 -7.82
N GLY A 518 13.41 19.87 -7.55
CA GLY A 518 14.39 19.47 -6.54
C GLY A 518 15.82 20.00 -6.80
N GLY A 519 16.15 20.40 -8.02
CA GLY A 519 17.43 21.04 -8.37
C GLY A 519 17.53 22.53 -7.99
N ASP A 520 16.40 23.21 -7.82
CA ASP A 520 16.32 24.65 -7.55
C ASP A 520 16.27 24.95 -6.03
N VAL A 521 16.14 23.91 -5.19
CA VAL A 521 16.05 24.03 -3.73
C VAL A 521 17.40 23.74 -3.09
N LYS A 522 17.78 24.50 -2.05
CA LYS A 522 18.97 24.21 -1.23
C LYS A 522 18.89 22.78 -0.71
N THR A 523 19.80 21.91 -1.20
CA THR A 523 19.72 20.47 -0.98
C THR A 523 20.87 19.95 -0.14
N VAL A 524 20.55 19.23 0.92
CA VAL A 524 21.48 18.36 1.66
C VAL A 524 21.35 16.94 1.12
N ARG A 525 22.44 16.38 0.59
CA ARG A 525 22.44 15.02 0.01
C ARG A 525 23.16 14.04 0.92
N ARG A 526 22.58 12.85 1.05
CA ARG A 526 23.20 11.68 1.68
C ARG A 526 23.51 10.64 0.59
N PRO A 527 24.69 9.99 0.62
CA PRO A 527 24.96 8.90 -0.31
C PRO A 527 23.94 7.77 -0.17
N THR A 528 23.54 7.21 -1.31
CA THR A 528 22.80 5.95 -1.39
C THR A 528 23.60 4.83 -0.71
N PRO A 529 22.95 3.86 -0.05
CA PRO A 529 23.65 2.71 0.52
C PRO A 529 24.51 1.98 -0.51
N ALA A 530 25.61 1.39 -0.03
CA ALA A 530 26.46 0.52 -0.84
C ALA A 530 25.63 -0.65 -1.40
N ALA A 531 25.94 -1.07 -2.62
CA ALA A 531 25.29 -2.24 -3.20
C ALA A 531 25.70 -3.50 -2.42
N PRO A 532 24.79 -4.49 -2.28
CA PRO A 532 25.15 -5.77 -1.69
C PRO A 532 26.18 -6.47 -2.59
N THR A 533 27.19 -7.09 -1.97
CA THR A 533 28.18 -7.85 -2.73
C THR A 533 27.56 -9.12 -3.32
N ALA A 534 28.15 -9.66 -4.39
CA ALA A 534 27.72 -10.94 -4.96
C ALA A 534 27.75 -12.10 -3.93
N SER A 535 28.64 -12.05 -2.93
CA SER A 535 28.67 -13.01 -1.83
C SER A 535 27.45 -12.87 -0.90
N MET A 536 27.05 -11.64 -0.58
CA MET A 536 25.84 -11.39 0.21
C MET A 536 24.58 -11.87 -0.53
N LEU A 537 24.47 -11.56 -1.83
CA LEU A 537 23.36 -12.03 -2.67
C LEU A 537 23.31 -13.56 -2.75
N ARG A 538 24.46 -14.24 -2.90
CA ARG A 538 24.54 -15.71 -2.88
C ARG A 538 24.12 -16.30 -1.52
N ALA A 539 24.57 -15.71 -0.42
CA ALA A 539 24.19 -16.16 0.91
C ALA A 539 22.68 -16.01 1.14
N GLU A 540 22.08 -14.91 0.67
CA GLU A 540 20.63 -14.72 0.73
C GLU A 540 19.87 -15.70 -0.17
N LEU A 541 20.34 -15.93 -1.39
CA LEU A 541 19.78 -16.92 -2.30
C LEU A 541 19.80 -18.32 -1.66
N GLY A 542 20.92 -18.72 -1.08
CA GLY A 542 21.07 -20.00 -0.39
C GLY A 542 20.09 -20.16 0.76
N ARG A 543 19.87 -19.12 1.59
CA ARG A 543 18.86 -19.15 2.67
C ARG A 543 17.44 -19.35 2.14
N ASN A 544 17.05 -18.61 1.10
CA ASN A 544 15.69 -18.67 0.55
C ASN A 544 15.42 -19.98 -0.21
N VAL A 545 16.42 -20.52 -0.92
CA VAL A 545 16.33 -21.86 -1.52
C VAL A 545 16.26 -22.93 -0.42
N GLY A 546 17.03 -22.78 0.67
CA GLY A 546 16.94 -23.65 1.84
C GLY A 546 15.54 -23.66 2.47
N GLU A 547 14.90 -22.49 2.64
CA GLU A 547 13.52 -22.40 3.11
C GLU A 547 12.57 -23.13 2.15
N PHE A 548 12.70 -22.90 0.84
CA PHE A 548 11.87 -23.58 -0.15
C PHE A 548 12.02 -25.11 -0.07
N LEU A 549 13.24 -25.63 0.08
CA LEU A 549 13.51 -27.07 0.19
C LEU A 549 13.06 -27.70 1.51
N SER A 550 12.79 -26.90 2.55
CA SER A 550 12.46 -27.40 3.90
C SER A 550 11.09 -28.09 4.00
N ALA A 551 10.19 -27.85 3.03
CA ALA A 551 8.84 -28.39 3.02
C ALA A 551 8.25 -28.41 1.61
N ARG A 552 7.15 -29.14 1.42
CA ARG A 552 6.28 -28.96 0.27
C ARG A 552 5.39 -27.74 0.52
N TRP A 553 5.42 -26.76 -0.37
CA TRP A 553 4.69 -25.50 -0.23
C TRP A 553 3.48 -25.42 -1.13
N ALA A 554 2.36 -24.97 -0.59
CA ALA A 554 1.14 -24.71 -1.34
C ALA A 554 1.25 -23.42 -2.17
N PRO A 555 0.47 -23.25 -3.25
CA PRO A 555 0.41 -21.99 -4.00
C PRO A 555 0.00 -20.81 -3.13
N LEU A 556 0.56 -19.62 -3.41
CA LEU A 556 0.24 -18.38 -2.71
C LEU A 556 -1.12 -17.83 -3.20
N MET A 557 -1.97 -17.41 -2.27
CA MET A 557 -3.20 -16.68 -2.55
C MET A 557 -3.07 -15.23 -2.11
N VAL A 558 -3.40 -14.31 -3.01
CA VAL A 558 -3.42 -12.86 -2.74
C VAL A 558 -4.78 -12.33 -3.16
N GLU A 559 -5.40 -11.52 -2.32
CA GLU A 559 -6.66 -10.82 -2.57
C GLU A 559 -6.32 -9.34 -2.64
N PRO A 560 -5.95 -8.79 -3.80
CA PRO A 560 -5.50 -7.40 -3.87
C PRO A 560 -6.62 -6.37 -3.61
N GLY A 561 -7.90 -6.75 -3.66
CA GLY A 561 -9.03 -5.82 -3.51
C GLY A 561 -10.07 -6.01 -4.62
N LEU A 562 -10.38 -4.94 -5.37
CA LEU A 562 -11.33 -5.01 -6.49
C LEU A 562 -10.82 -5.88 -7.64
N ALA A 563 -9.49 -5.95 -7.83
CA ALA A 563 -8.89 -6.85 -8.79
C ALA A 563 -9.16 -8.33 -8.46
N GLY A 564 -9.65 -8.65 -7.26
CA GLY A 564 -10.02 -10.02 -6.90
C GLY A 564 -8.85 -10.96 -6.77
N ARG A 565 -9.11 -12.05 -6.05
CA ARG A 565 -8.14 -13.09 -5.74
C ARG A 565 -7.31 -13.53 -6.95
N GLN A 566 -6.01 -13.62 -6.74
CA GLN A 566 -5.02 -14.19 -7.65
C GLN A 566 -4.23 -15.30 -6.94
N PHE A 567 -3.78 -16.27 -7.73
CA PHE A 567 -2.89 -17.33 -7.26
C PHE A 567 -1.52 -17.19 -7.92
N PHE A 568 -0.48 -17.42 -7.14
CA PHE A 568 0.90 -17.45 -7.60
C PHE A 568 1.55 -18.77 -7.23
N PHE A 569 2.53 -19.19 -8.03
CA PHE A 569 3.24 -20.45 -7.86
C PHE A 569 2.27 -21.65 -7.87
N ASP A 570 1.19 -21.55 -8.67
CA ASP A 570 0.17 -22.58 -8.80
C ASP A 570 0.39 -23.52 -10.00
N ASP A 571 1.57 -23.40 -10.62
CA ASP A 571 2.12 -24.31 -11.63
C ASP A 571 3.59 -24.66 -11.33
N THR A 572 4.03 -25.81 -11.84
CA THR A 572 5.42 -26.28 -11.71
C THR A 572 6.41 -25.51 -12.58
N ALA A 573 5.94 -24.78 -13.60
CA ALA A 573 6.83 -23.98 -14.45
C ALA A 573 7.49 -22.85 -13.64
N ALA A 574 6.78 -22.22 -12.70
CA ALA A 574 7.33 -21.23 -11.78
C ALA A 574 8.44 -21.82 -10.89
N VAL A 575 8.25 -23.04 -10.38
CA VAL A 575 9.25 -23.76 -9.55
C VAL A 575 10.50 -24.07 -10.37
N LEU A 576 10.31 -24.69 -11.55
CA LEU A 576 11.41 -25.04 -12.44
C LEU A 576 12.18 -23.79 -12.87
N GLU A 577 11.50 -22.71 -13.23
CA GLU A 577 12.15 -21.49 -13.68
C GLU A 577 12.99 -20.84 -12.57
N ALA A 578 12.41 -20.62 -11.38
CA ALA A 578 13.11 -19.95 -10.29
C ALA A 578 14.33 -20.77 -9.81
N LEU A 579 14.16 -22.08 -9.59
CA LEU A 579 15.24 -22.92 -9.06
C LEU A 579 16.31 -23.26 -10.12
N SER A 580 15.95 -23.42 -11.39
CA SER A 580 16.95 -23.63 -12.45
C SER A 580 17.82 -22.39 -12.66
N ARG A 581 17.27 -21.18 -12.46
CA ARG A 581 18.08 -19.94 -12.46
C ARG A 581 18.98 -19.85 -11.24
N ALA A 582 18.49 -20.27 -10.07
CA ALA A 582 19.27 -20.27 -8.84
C ALA A 582 20.44 -21.26 -8.88
N TYR A 583 20.22 -22.44 -9.49
CA TYR A 583 21.14 -23.59 -9.46
C TYR A 583 22.64 -23.27 -9.65
N PRO A 584 23.07 -22.48 -10.67
CA PRO A 584 24.50 -22.22 -10.88
C PRO A 584 25.17 -21.36 -9.81
N HIS A 585 24.38 -20.76 -8.91
CA HIS A 585 24.86 -19.85 -7.87
C HIS A 585 24.83 -20.45 -6.46
N LEU A 586 24.33 -21.68 -6.33
CA LEU A 586 24.18 -22.40 -5.06
C LEU A 586 25.44 -23.20 -4.70
N GLU A 587 25.56 -23.52 -3.41
CA GLU A 587 26.56 -24.47 -2.92
C GLU A 587 26.24 -25.90 -3.37
N THR A 588 27.26 -26.77 -3.43
CA THR A 588 27.15 -28.13 -4.02
C THR A 588 26.07 -29.00 -3.37
N ASN A 589 25.92 -28.94 -2.05
CA ASN A 589 24.85 -29.64 -1.32
C ASN A 589 23.45 -29.17 -1.75
N GLN A 590 23.26 -27.85 -1.87
CA GLN A 590 22.01 -27.26 -2.32
C GLN A 590 21.74 -27.54 -3.80
N GLN A 591 22.78 -27.54 -4.65
CA GLN A 591 22.68 -27.96 -6.04
C GLN A 591 22.14 -29.40 -6.15
N SER A 592 22.69 -30.34 -5.37
CA SER A 592 22.21 -31.73 -5.38
C SER A 592 20.74 -31.84 -4.94
N ALA A 593 20.35 -31.11 -3.89
CA ALA A 593 18.97 -31.11 -3.41
C ALA A 593 17.99 -30.49 -4.42
N VAL A 594 18.34 -29.34 -5.01
CA VAL A 594 17.56 -28.70 -6.06
C VAL A 594 17.43 -29.61 -7.28
N LEU A 595 18.51 -30.27 -7.70
CA LEU A 595 18.48 -31.15 -8.86
C LEU A 595 17.54 -32.35 -8.64
N ALA A 596 17.59 -32.95 -7.45
CA ALA A 596 16.70 -34.06 -7.09
C ALA A 596 15.24 -33.63 -7.07
N LEU A 597 14.93 -32.47 -6.47
CA LEU A 597 13.58 -31.90 -6.45
C LEU A 597 13.08 -31.61 -7.88
N LEU A 598 13.88 -30.92 -8.69
CA LEU A 598 13.48 -30.56 -10.05
C LEU A 598 13.27 -31.79 -10.94
N ALA A 599 14.05 -32.85 -10.74
CA ALA A 599 13.82 -34.12 -11.40
C ALA A 599 12.47 -34.74 -10.99
N ASP A 600 12.15 -34.80 -9.70
CA ASP A 600 10.86 -35.32 -9.21
C ASP A 600 9.67 -34.51 -9.76
N GLU A 601 9.73 -33.18 -9.66
CA GLU A 601 8.69 -32.28 -10.15
C GLU A 601 8.50 -32.39 -11.67
N PHE A 602 9.60 -32.49 -12.43
CA PHE A 602 9.56 -32.64 -13.89
C PHE A 602 8.88 -33.95 -14.32
N GLU A 603 9.14 -35.07 -13.63
CA GLU A 603 8.51 -36.36 -13.97
C GLU A 603 7.05 -36.43 -13.53
N ARG A 604 6.73 -35.95 -12.32
CA ARG A 604 5.38 -36.07 -11.75
C ARG A 604 4.40 -35.06 -12.31
N CYS A 605 4.86 -33.83 -12.52
CA CYS A 605 4.03 -32.69 -12.87
C CYS A 605 4.70 -31.88 -14.01
N PRO A 606 4.87 -32.45 -15.22
CA PRO A 606 5.60 -31.77 -16.29
C PRO A 606 4.97 -30.42 -16.63
N PRO A 607 5.76 -29.32 -16.73
CA PRO A 607 5.24 -27.95 -16.80
C PRO A 607 4.46 -27.63 -18.08
N TYR A 608 4.57 -28.48 -19.11
CA TYR A 608 3.89 -28.36 -20.40
C TYR A 608 2.65 -29.26 -20.52
N THR A 609 2.16 -29.83 -19.41
CA THR A 609 0.99 -30.73 -19.35
C THR A 609 -0.06 -30.22 -18.37
N MET A 610 -1.25 -30.85 -18.33
CA MET A 610 -2.27 -30.53 -17.31
C MET A 610 -1.88 -30.98 -15.90
N ALA A 611 -0.98 -31.95 -15.78
CA ALA A 611 -0.46 -32.40 -14.49
C ALA A 611 0.47 -31.35 -13.84
N GLY A 612 0.98 -30.38 -14.61
CA GLY A 612 1.82 -29.29 -14.10
C GLY A 612 1.09 -28.27 -13.22
N ARG A 613 -0.24 -28.38 -13.07
CA ARG A 613 -1.05 -27.46 -12.26
C ARG A 613 -1.17 -27.98 -10.82
N LEU A 614 -0.70 -27.20 -9.86
CA LEU A 614 -0.65 -27.60 -8.46
C LEU A 614 -2.01 -27.47 -7.77
N ALA A 615 -2.24 -28.31 -6.76
CA ALA A 615 -3.39 -28.22 -5.86
C ALA A 615 -3.23 -27.02 -4.92
N LEU A 616 -4.29 -26.22 -4.76
CA LEU A 616 -4.22 -24.96 -4.01
C LEU A 616 -4.10 -25.14 -2.50
N ASN A 617 -4.48 -26.30 -1.95
CA ASN A 617 -4.56 -26.58 -0.52
C ASN A 617 -3.54 -27.64 -0.05
N GLU A 618 -2.66 -28.13 -0.92
CA GLU A 618 -1.65 -29.13 -0.55
C GLU A 618 -0.30 -28.49 -0.21
N GLY A 619 0.23 -28.80 0.98
CA GLY A 619 1.51 -28.29 1.46
C GLY A 619 1.38 -27.17 2.49
N GLN A 620 2.52 -26.67 2.96
CA GLN A 620 2.57 -25.55 3.91
C GLN A 620 2.17 -24.24 3.23
N ARG A 621 1.43 -23.39 3.96
CA ARG A 621 1.00 -22.07 3.47
C ARG A 621 2.15 -21.08 3.41
N ARG A 622 2.13 -20.24 2.39
CA ARG A 622 3.15 -19.19 2.15
C ARG A 622 2.77 -17.88 2.83
N GLU A 623 1.47 -17.63 3.00
CA GLU A 623 0.93 -16.44 3.63
C GLU A 623 1.35 -16.34 5.10
N TRP A 624 1.55 -15.12 5.59
CA TRP A 624 1.75 -14.86 7.01
C TRP A 624 0.53 -15.23 7.85
N SER A 625 -0.67 -15.05 7.27
CA SER A 625 -1.94 -15.51 7.80
C SER A 625 -2.64 -16.41 6.76
N PRO A 626 -2.85 -17.71 7.04
CA PRO A 626 -3.56 -18.61 6.16
C PRO A 626 -4.97 -18.11 5.82
N PRO A 627 -5.38 -18.13 4.53
CA PRO A 627 -6.75 -17.79 4.15
C PRO A 627 -7.72 -18.92 4.53
N PRO A 628 -9.04 -18.63 4.59
CA PRO A 628 -10.07 -19.64 4.77
C PRO A 628 -10.03 -20.68 3.64
N THR A 629 -10.34 -21.95 3.95
CA THR A 629 -10.28 -23.06 2.99
C THR A 629 -11.21 -22.85 1.79
N GLU A 630 -12.39 -22.29 1.99
CA GLU A 630 -13.35 -21.94 0.94
C GLU A 630 -12.79 -20.90 -0.05
N SER A 631 -11.78 -20.13 0.37
CA SER A 631 -11.09 -19.17 -0.49
C SER A 631 -9.98 -19.81 -1.33
N LEU A 632 -9.71 -21.10 -1.18
CA LEU A 632 -8.70 -21.88 -1.91
C LEU A 632 -9.29 -22.72 -3.05
N LEU A 633 -10.31 -22.20 -3.73
CA LEU A 633 -11.00 -22.85 -4.84
C LEU A 633 -10.90 -22.01 -6.11
N ARG A 634 -10.54 -22.59 -7.25
CA ARG A 634 -10.55 -21.87 -8.55
C ARG A 634 -11.99 -21.60 -8.95
N VAL A 635 -12.39 -20.32 -8.92
CA VAL A 635 -13.69 -19.82 -9.42
C VAL A 635 -13.39 -19.08 -10.73
N GLY A 636 -14.34 -19.05 -11.67
CA GLY A 636 -14.11 -18.73 -13.09
C GLY A 636 -13.42 -17.39 -13.45
N ALA A 637 -13.24 -17.19 -14.77
CA ALA A 637 -12.58 -16.08 -15.49
C ALA A 637 -11.04 -16.01 -15.49
N ASP A 638 -10.33 -16.69 -14.58
CA ASP A 638 -8.86 -16.79 -14.66
C ASP A 638 -8.46 -17.80 -15.76
N GLN A 639 -8.12 -17.30 -16.95
CA GLN A 639 -7.56 -18.13 -18.02
C GLN A 639 -6.03 -18.17 -17.88
N PRO A 640 -5.44 -19.28 -17.39
CA PRO A 640 -3.99 -19.43 -17.35
C PRO A 640 -3.42 -19.42 -18.78
N PRO A 641 -2.12 -19.15 -18.96
CA PRO A 641 -1.49 -19.30 -20.26
C PRO A 641 -1.66 -20.73 -20.77
N HIS A 642 -1.69 -20.90 -22.08
CA HIS A 642 -1.61 -22.22 -22.70
C HIS A 642 -0.37 -22.95 -22.21
N ARG A 643 -0.49 -24.25 -21.94
CA ARG A 643 0.56 -25.10 -21.34
C ARG A 643 1.91 -25.07 -22.07
N PHE A 644 1.89 -24.77 -23.37
CA PHE A 644 3.11 -24.54 -24.15
C PHE A 644 4.04 -23.48 -23.54
N ALA A 645 3.51 -22.48 -22.81
CA ALA A 645 4.33 -21.53 -22.06
C ALA A 645 5.31 -22.19 -21.08
N GLY A 646 4.97 -23.37 -20.54
CA GLY A 646 5.82 -24.15 -19.63
C GLY A 646 7.02 -24.83 -20.30
N VAL A 647 7.06 -24.91 -21.65
CA VAL A 647 8.20 -25.50 -22.39
C VAL A 647 9.49 -24.73 -22.12
N TYR A 648 9.42 -23.40 -21.92
CA TYR A 648 10.60 -22.62 -21.56
C TYR A 648 11.19 -23.03 -20.20
N ALA A 649 10.35 -23.33 -19.20
CA ALA A 649 10.84 -23.77 -17.90
C ALA A 649 11.52 -25.15 -17.98
N ALA A 650 10.96 -26.08 -18.76
CA ALA A 650 11.57 -27.37 -19.05
C ALA A 650 12.92 -27.23 -19.77
N TRP A 651 12.97 -26.38 -20.81
CA TRP A 651 14.22 -26.08 -21.51
C TRP A 651 15.26 -25.46 -20.58
N LEU A 652 14.88 -24.49 -19.77
CA LEU A 652 15.78 -23.79 -18.84
C LEU A 652 16.36 -24.75 -17.80
N TYR A 653 15.54 -25.66 -17.26
CA TYR A 653 15.99 -26.77 -16.43
C TYR A 653 17.05 -27.62 -17.15
N GLY A 654 16.79 -28.00 -18.39
CA GLY A 654 17.75 -28.72 -19.22
C GLY A 654 19.09 -27.98 -19.36
N GLN A 655 19.07 -26.69 -19.73
CA GLN A 655 20.28 -25.91 -19.99
C GLN A 655 21.07 -25.59 -18.71
N ARG A 656 20.39 -25.09 -17.67
CA ARG A 656 21.05 -24.57 -16.47
C ARG A 656 21.47 -25.67 -15.50
N CYS A 657 20.76 -26.79 -15.47
CA CYS A 657 21.03 -27.90 -14.56
C CYS A 657 21.72 -29.09 -15.23
N GLY A 658 22.08 -28.98 -16.53
CA GLY A 658 22.73 -30.06 -17.28
C GLY A 658 21.81 -31.27 -17.51
N GLN A 659 20.50 -31.04 -17.64
CA GLN A 659 19.47 -32.08 -17.77
C GLN A 659 18.84 -32.13 -19.17
N THR A 660 19.52 -31.60 -20.19
CA THR A 660 19.03 -31.58 -21.57
C THR A 660 18.62 -32.97 -22.07
N GLY A 661 19.39 -34.03 -21.73
CA GLY A 661 19.04 -35.40 -22.10
C GLY A 661 17.67 -35.84 -21.59
N ARG A 662 17.40 -35.64 -20.29
CA ARG A 662 16.09 -35.94 -19.67
C ARG A 662 14.95 -35.15 -20.31
N VAL A 663 15.18 -33.89 -20.65
CA VAL A 663 14.16 -33.08 -21.34
C VAL A 663 13.87 -33.62 -22.74
N LEU A 664 14.91 -34.05 -23.48
CA LEU A 664 14.77 -34.63 -24.82
C LEU A 664 14.11 -36.01 -24.81
N GLU A 665 14.26 -36.81 -23.75
CA GLU A 665 13.51 -38.06 -23.58
C GLU A 665 11.98 -37.83 -23.60
N ARG A 666 11.53 -36.63 -23.19
CA ARG A 666 10.12 -36.21 -23.23
C ARG A 666 9.75 -35.41 -24.49
N TRP A 667 10.61 -35.40 -25.51
CA TRP A 667 10.38 -34.67 -26.77
C TRP A 667 9.00 -34.93 -27.40
N PRO A 668 8.48 -36.18 -27.47
CA PRO A 668 7.16 -36.43 -28.06
C PRO A 668 6.03 -35.65 -27.38
N GLU A 669 6.05 -35.53 -26.05
CA GLU A 669 5.05 -34.76 -25.29
C GLU A 669 5.24 -33.26 -25.44
N ILE A 670 6.49 -32.79 -25.41
CA ILE A 670 6.82 -31.37 -25.62
C ILE A 670 6.36 -30.93 -27.02
N ARG A 671 6.63 -31.74 -28.05
CA ARG A 671 6.16 -31.51 -29.41
C ARG A 671 4.63 -31.56 -29.49
N GLY A 672 3.99 -32.44 -28.73
CA GLY A 672 2.53 -32.48 -28.58
C GLY A 672 1.95 -31.16 -28.06
N ALA A 673 2.49 -30.64 -26.96
CA ALA A 673 2.09 -29.37 -26.38
C ALA A 673 2.28 -28.18 -27.35
N TYR A 674 3.34 -28.21 -28.15
CA TYR A 674 3.56 -27.25 -29.23
C TYR A 674 2.49 -27.34 -30.32
N ARG A 675 2.17 -28.55 -30.80
CA ARG A 675 1.16 -28.75 -31.85
C ARG A 675 -0.23 -28.30 -31.41
N GLU A 676 -0.60 -28.55 -30.18
CA GLU A 676 -1.87 -28.08 -29.61
C GLU A 676 -1.91 -26.56 -29.51
N PHE A 677 -0.80 -25.94 -29.10
CA PHE A 677 -0.68 -24.48 -29.11
C PHE A 677 -0.85 -23.92 -30.53
N VAL A 678 -0.17 -24.51 -31.51
CA VAL A 678 -0.31 -24.12 -32.92
C VAL A 678 -1.77 -24.26 -33.38
N ALA A 679 -2.47 -25.30 -32.96
CA ALA A 679 -3.88 -25.53 -33.31
C ALA A 679 -4.84 -24.48 -32.74
N THR A 680 -4.45 -23.73 -31.69
CA THR A 680 -5.22 -22.57 -31.20
C THR A 680 -5.28 -21.43 -32.21
N GLY A 681 -4.38 -21.40 -33.20
CA GLY A 681 -4.25 -20.32 -34.16
C GLY A 681 -3.71 -19.02 -33.56
N TRP A 682 -3.08 -19.07 -32.37
CA TRP A 682 -2.56 -17.89 -31.70
C TRP A 682 -1.61 -17.07 -32.59
N LYS A 683 -1.86 -15.76 -32.63
CA LYS A 683 -1.03 -14.75 -33.27
C LYS A 683 -1.11 -13.46 -32.48
N LEU A 684 0.04 -12.85 -32.23
CA LEU A 684 0.12 -11.58 -31.51
C LEU A 684 -0.47 -10.45 -32.38
N ASP A 685 -1.43 -9.72 -31.82
CA ASP A 685 -1.97 -8.50 -32.39
C ASP A 685 -1.06 -7.32 -32.01
N THR A 686 -0.38 -6.74 -33.00
CA THR A 686 0.51 -5.58 -32.83
C THR A 686 -0.20 -4.36 -32.23
N ALA A 687 -1.51 -4.20 -32.44
CA ALA A 687 -2.24 -3.04 -31.94
C ALA A 687 -2.68 -3.21 -30.48
N LYS A 688 -3.05 -4.44 -30.10
CA LYS A 688 -3.66 -4.74 -28.79
C LYS A 688 -2.71 -5.38 -27.78
N GLY A 689 -1.63 -6.02 -28.22
CA GLY A 689 -0.78 -6.84 -27.36
C GLY A 689 -1.45 -8.14 -26.90
N ASP A 690 -0.75 -8.90 -26.04
CA ASP A 690 -1.24 -10.13 -25.42
C ASP A 690 -0.55 -10.34 -24.07
N LEU A 691 -1.31 -10.74 -23.04
CA LEU A 691 -0.84 -10.88 -21.66
C LEU A 691 0.29 -11.91 -21.51
N TYR A 692 0.25 -12.96 -22.32
CA TYR A 692 1.16 -14.10 -22.27
C TYR A 692 2.14 -14.11 -23.45
N ALA A 693 2.20 -13.04 -24.26
CA ALA A 693 3.07 -12.92 -25.43
C ALA A 693 4.52 -13.31 -25.13
N ASN A 694 5.09 -12.74 -24.07
CA ASN A 694 6.46 -13.02 -23.66
C ASN A 694 6.67 -14.50 -23.31
N ARG A 695 5.68 -15.10 -22.63
CA ARG A 695 5.72 -16.52 -22.22
C ARG A 695 5.63 -17.46 -23.43
N TYR A 696 4.85 -17.13 -24.46
CA TYR A 696 4.78 -17.92 -25.68
C TYR A 696 5.99 -17.72 -26.59
N LEU A 697 6.48 -16.49 -26.73
CA LEU A 697 7.65 -16.19 -27.57
C LEU A 697 8.93 -16.83 -27.02
N ARG A 698 9.15 -16.81 -25.70
CA ARG A 698 10.28 -17.53 -25.09
C ARG A 698 10.13 -19.05 -25.21
N ALA A 699 8.90 -19.58 -25.19
CA ALA A 699 8.65 -21.00 -25.43
C ALA A 699 8.92 -21.39 -26.90
N LEU A 700 8.64 -20.49 -27.86
CA LEU A 700 9.03 -20.67 -29.27
C LEU A 700 10.54 -20.66 -29.47
N LEU A 701 11.31 -19.93 -28.67
CA LEU A 701 12.78 -20.03 -28.68
C LEU A 701 13.26 -21.36 -28.09
N ALA A 702 12.66 -21.78 -26.97
CA ALA A 702 12.98 -23.05 -26.33
C ALA A 702 12.68 -24.26 -27.24
N ILE A 703 11.53 -24.29 -27.92
CA ILE A 703 11.15 -25.39 -28.82
C ILE A 703 12.09 -25.47 -30.03
N GLN A 704 12.63 -24.33 -30.52
CA GLN A 704 13.63 -24.34 -31.61
C GLN A 704 14.90 -25.08 -31.19
N ASP A 705 15.48 -24.74 -30.03
CA ASP A 705 16.69 -25.42 -29.52
C ASP A 705 16.44 -26.91 -29.27
N LEU A 706 15.29 -27.25 -28.68
CA LEU A 706 14.92 -28.65 -28.44
C LEU A 706 14.69 -29.44 -29.73
N ALA A 707 13.99 -28.86 -30.72
CA ALA A 707 13.75 -29.49 -32.02
C ALA A 707 15.06 -29.77 -32.76
N GLN A 708 15.98 -28.79 -32.77
CA GLN A 708 17.28 -28.96 -33.38
C GLN A 708 18.08 -30.10 -32.72
N LYS A 709 18.07 -30.17 -31.38
CA LYS A 709 18.74 -31.24 -30.63
C LYS A 709 18.07 -32.61 -30.79
N ALA A 710 16.77 -32.64 -31.07
CA ALA A 710 16.01 -33.85 -31.36
C ALA A 710 16.09 -34.30 -32.83
N GLY A 711 16.69 -33.50 -33.72
CA GLY A 711 16.72 -33.77 -35.17
C GLY A 711 15.36 -33.59 -35.86
N ASP A 712 14.49 -32.74 -35.33
CA ASP A 712 13.15 -32.45 -35.85
C ASP A 712 13.14 -31.14 -36.64
N ASP A 713 13.68 -31.17 -37.87
CA ASP A 713 13.83 -29.99 -38.73
C ASP A 713 12.50 -29.31 -39.10
N GLU A 714 11.41 -30.10 -39.19
CA GLU A 714 10.07 -29.61 -39.48
C GLU A 714 9.56 -28.70 -38.35
N THR A 715 9.63 -29.19 -37.10
CA THR A 715 9.20 -28.42 -35.92
C THR A 715 10.10 -27.21 -35.72
N PHE A 716 11.41 -27.35 -35.94
CA PHE A 716 12.35 -26.22 -35.87
C PHE A 716 11.97 -25.10 -36.84
N ALA A 717 11.76 -25.44 -38.11
CA ALA A 717 11.45 -24.47 -39.16
C ALA A 717 10.10 -23.76 -38.90
N ASP A 718 9.06 -24.50 -38.52
CA ASP A 718 7.74 -23.92 -38.19
C ASP A 718 7.81 -23.00 -36.96
N ALA A 719 8.46 -23.45 -35.88
CA ALA A 719 8.60 -22.64 -34.67
C ALA A 719 9.40 -21.36 -34.89
N LYS A 720 10.49 -21.45 -35.68
CA LYS A 720 11.30 -20.29 -36.06
C LYS A 720 10.49 -19.27 -36.87
N SER A 721 9.76 -19.72 -37.88
CA SER A 721 8.90 -18.85 -38.71
C SER A 721 7.84 -18.13 -37.87
N ARG A 722 7.18 -18.85 -36.94
CA ARG A 722 6.21 -18.28 -36.00
C ARG A 722 6.85 -17.30 -35.03
N PHE A 723 8.03 -17.62 -34.52
CA PHE A 723 8.78 -16.72 -33.64
C PHE A 723 9.12 -15.42 -34.37
N GLU A 724 9.70 -15.48 -35.58
CA GLU A 724 10.08 -14.30 -36.35
C GLU A 724 8.88 -13.38 -36.62
N THR A 725 7.75 -13.96 -37.01
CA THR A 725 6.50 -13.24 -37.28
C THR A 725 5.96 -12.55 -36.02
N ASN A 726 5.83 -13.28 -34.92
CA ASN A 726 5.26 -12.73 -33.68
C ASN A 726 6.23 -11.82 -32.92
N CYS A 727 7.54 -12.05 -33.04
CA CYS A 727 8.55 -11.16 -32.48
C CYS A 727 8.58 -9.82 -33.22
N GLU A 728 8.32 -9.80 -34.53
CA GLU A 728 8.15 -8.54 -35.25
C GLU A 728 6.87 -7.81 -34.83
N ALA A 729 5.78 -8.54 -34.61
CA ALA A 729 4.55 -7.97 -34.05
C ALA A 729 4.80 -7.35 -32.67
N LEU A 730 5.54 -8.03 -31.79
CA LEU A 730 5.92 -7.51 -30.48
C LEU A 730 6.77 -6.24 -30.61
N ALA A 731 7.80 -6.26 -31.48
CA ALA A 731 8.64 -5.09 -31.73
C ALA A 731 7.84 -3.91 -32.32
N GLY A 732 6.88 -4.19 -33.21
CA GLY A 732 5.95 -3.20 -33.74
C GLY A 732 5.13 -2.54 -32.64
N TRP A 733 4.63 -3.34 -31.69
CA TRP A 733 3.90 -2.81 -30.55
C TRP A 733 4.81 -1.94 -29.65
N TRP A 734 6.03 -2.39 -29.36
CA TRP A 734 7.00 -1.58 -28.59
C TRP A 734 7.28 -0.25 -29.28
N ARG A 735 7.47 -0.24 -30.60
CA ARG A 735 7.66 0.98 -31.39
C ARG A 735 6.47 1.92 -31.29
N GLN A 736 5.24 1.39 -31.35
CA GLN A 736 4.01 2.17 -31.19
C GLN A 736 3.95 2.82 -29.80
N VAL A 737 4.12 2.04 -28.73
CA VAL A 737 4.04 2.57 -27.36
C VAL A 737 5.21 3.48 -27.02
N GLY A 738 6.40 3.22 -27.55
CA GLY A 738 7.54 4.12 -27.43
C GLY A 738 7.37 5.44 -28.16
N ALA A 739 6.67 5.46 -29.30
CA ALA A 739 6.35 6.71 -30.01
C ALA A 739 5.27 7.52 -29.29
N GLU A 740 4.36 6.85 -28.58
CA GLU A 740 3.33 7.46 -27.73
C GLU A 740 3.81 7.67 -26.28
N ALA A 741 5.08 7.38 -25.95
CA ALA A 741 5.58 7.40 -24.59
C ALA A 741 5.61 8.82 -24.02
N GLY A 742 4.62 9.12 -23.18
CA GLY A 742 4.47 10.38 -22.48
C GLY A 742 3.30 10.30 -21.51
N LEU A 743 3.40 11.00 -20.38
CA LEU A 743 2.28 11.18 -19.46
C LEU A 743 1.51 12.41 -19.93
N GLY A 744 0.46 12.21 -20.73
CA GLY A 744 -0.43 13.31 -21.11
C GLY A 744 -1.26 13.79 -19.93
N THR A 745 -1.63 15.07 -19.93
CA THR A 745 -2.78 15.54 -19.14
C THR A 745 -4.04 15.00 -19.81
N PHE A 746 -4.76 14.10 -19.15
CA PHE A 746 -6.02 13.58 -19.68
C PHE A 746 -7.12 14.65 -19.52
N ASN A 747 -7.76 15.03 -20.63
CA ASN A 747 -8.86 16.02 -20.65
C ASN A 747 -10.23 15.36 -20.37
N GLY A 748 -10.30 14.03 -20.37
CA GLY A 748 -11.50 13.24 -20.03
C GLY A 748 -11.30 11.73 -20.23
N VAL A 749 -12.29 10.91 -19.84
CA VAL A 749 -12.18 9.43 -19.83
C VAL A 749 -11.87 8.81 -21.19
N ALA A 750 -12.27 9.41 -22.31
CA ALA A 750 -11.94 8.84 -23.62
C ALA A 750 -10.42 8.72 -23.87
N GLU A 751 -9.63 9.69 -23.38
CA GLU A 751 -8.17 9.69 -23.52
C GLU A 751 -7.51 8.66 -22.58
N LEU A 752 -8.12 8.42 -21.42
CA LEU A 752 -7.64 7.46 -20.43
C LEU A 752 -8.13 6.02 -20.69
N ASP A 753 -9.34 5.81 -21.18
CA ASP A 753 -9.85 4.49 -21.57
C ASP A 753 -8.92 3.82 -22.57
N ARG A 754 -8.28 4.60 -23.47
CA ARG A 754 -7.23 4.09 -24.36
C ARG A 754 -6.02 3.55 -23.59
N PHE A 755 -5.71 4.12 -22.43
CA PHE A 755 -4.61 3.75 -21.55
C PHE A 755 -4.93 2.59 -20.59
N ILE A 756 -6.16 2.53 -20.02
CA ILE A 756 -6.55 1.50 -19.03
C ILE A 756 -7.55 0.45 -19.55
N GLY A 757 -8.58 0.84 -20.31
CA GLY A 757 -9.78 0.03 -20.53
C GLY A 757 -9.92 -0.62 -21.92
N ARG A 758 -9.32 -0.02 -22.95
CA ARG A 758 -9.32 -0.48 -24.35
C ARG A 758 -7.93 -0.95 -24.83
N GLY A 759 -7.04 -1.19 -23.86
CA GLY A 759 -5.74 -1.88 -23.94
C GLY A 759 -5.02 -1.92 -25.28
N ASN A 760 -4.31 -0.84 -25.61
CA ASN A 760 -3.25 -0.82 -26.64
C ASN A 760 -1.91 -0.29 -26.08
N GLY A 761 -1.84 0.00 -24.77
CA GLY A 761 -0.73 0.67 -24.09
C GLY A 761 -0.02 -0.21 -23.03
N LEU A 762 0.60 0.42 -22.03
CA LEU A 762 1.41 -0.25 -20.98
C LEU A 762 0.65 -1.37 -20.22
N PHE A 763 -0.69 -1.28 -20.17
CA PHE A 763 -1.57 -2.19 -19.44
C PHE A 763 -2.53 -2.95 -20.39
N LEU A 764 -2.80 -4.22 -20.07
CA LEU A 764 -3.90 -4.99 -20.66
C LEU A 764 -5.02 -5.19 -19.64
N CYS A 765 -6.26 -4.98 -20.08
CA CYS A 765 -7.46 -5.25 -19.29
C CYS A 765 -7.87 -6.72 -19.46
N VAL A 766 -7.90 -7.47 -18.37
CA VAL A 766 -8.37 -8.88 -18.35
C VAL A 766 -9.81 -8.96 -17.82
N ALA A 767 -10.16 -8.06 -16.90
CA ALA A 767 -11.51 -7.82 -16.39
C ALA A 767 -11.59 -6.38 -15.86
N PRO A 768 -12.79 -5.81 -15.59
CA PRO A 768 -12.91 -4.53 -14.90
C PRO A 768 -12.06 -4.54 -13.63
N HIS A 769 -11.19 -3.54 -13.45
CA HIS A 769 -10.27 -3.44 -12.32
C HIS A 769 -9.25 -4.60 -12.21
N ARG A 770 -8.97 -5.35 -13.29
CA ARG A 770 -7.86 -6.32 -13.40
C ARG A 770 -6.95 -5.95 -14.57
N HIS A 771 -5.92 -5.14 -14.30
CA HIS A 771 -4.94 -4.67 -15.26
C HIS A 771 -3.60 -5.32 -14.97
N LYS A 772 -2.91 -5.79 -16.00
CA LYS A 772 -1.55 -6.32 -15.86
C LYS A 772 -0.58 -5.54 -16.73
N VAL A 773 0.60 -5.26 -16.18
CA VAL A 773 1.71 -4.65 -16.92
C VAL A 773 2.35 -5.74 -17.77
N TRP A 774 1.93 -5.81 -19.03
CA TRP A 774 2.20 -6.96 -19.86
C TRP A 774 3.63 -6.97 -20.44
N LEU A 775 4.25 -5.80 -20.58
CA LEU A 775 5.62 -5.65 -21.10
C LEU A 775 6.67 -6.47 -20.35
N LEU A 776 6.42 -6.72 -19.07
CA LEU A 776 7.44 -7.11 -18.11
C LEU A 776 7.29 -8.57 -17.66
N ASP A 777 6.05 -9.10 -17.64
CA ASP A 777 5.82 -10.48 -17.19
C ASP A 777 6.43 -11.51 -18.16
N GLY A 778 7.09 -12.51 -17.60
CA GLY A 778 7.71 -13.61 -18.36
C GLY A 778 8.87 -13.21 -19.28
N LEU A 779 9.39 -11.99 -19.22
CA LEU A 779 10.45 -11.54 -20.13
C LEU A 779 11.77 -12.29 -19.89
N SER A 780 12.26 -12.94 -20.95
CA SER A 780 13.54 -13.67 -20.93
C SER A 780 14.69 -12.80 -21.49
N PRO A 781 15.96 -13.09 -21.15
CA PRO A 781 17.10 -12.34 -21.68
C PRO A 781 17.22 -12.43 -23.21
N GLU A 782 16.85 -13.58 -23.80
CA GLU A 782 16.84 -13.80 -25.24
C GLU A 782 15.80 -12.90 -25.92
N LEU A 783 14.57 -12.88 -25.40
CA LEU A 783 13.48 -12.06 -25.96
C LEU A 783 13.76 -10.57 -25.79
N ALA A 784 14.32 -10.17 -24.65
CA ALA A 784 14.78 -8.80 -24.43
C ALA A 784 15.86 -8.40 -25.46
N GLY A 785 16.72 -9.33 -25.87
CA GLY A 785 17.64 -9.15 -27.00
C GLY A 785 16.92 -8.79 -28.28
N CYS A 786 15.93 -9.58 -28.68
CA CYS A 786 15.18 -9.32 -29.90
C CYS A 786 14.44 -7.97 -29.86
N ILE A 787 13.88 -7.58 -28.71
CA ILE A 787 13.23 -6.27 -28.54
C ILE A 787 14.26 -5.15 -28.70
N ARG A 788 15.45 -5.25 -28.10
CA ARG A 788 16.50 -4.24 -28.28
C ARG A 788 16.93 -4.16 -29.75
N ASP A 789 17.10 -5.28 -30.42
CA ASP A 789 17.57 -5.29 -31.82
C ASP A 789 16.53 -4.67 -32.78
N ARG A 790 15.24 -4.89 -32.53
CA ARG A 790 14.15 -4.47 -33.44
C ARG A 790 13.45 -3.17 -33.04
N ALA A 791 13.52 -2.79 -31.75
CA ALA A 791 12.78 -1.66 -31.18
C ALA A 791 13.59 -0.84 -30.16
N ASN A 792 14.94 -0.81 -30.26
CA ASN A 792 15.83 -0.11 -29.31
C ASN A 792 15.36 1.29 -28.89
N LYS A 793 14.94 2.10 -29.86
CA LYS A 793 14.53 3.50 -29.64
C LYS A 793 13.29 3.63 -28.74
N ALA A 794 12.48 2.57 -28.63
CA ALA A 794 11.29 2.55 -27.78
C ALA A 794 11.58 2.13 -26.34
N VAL A 795 12.64 1.36 -26.10
CA VAL A 795 12.91 0.74 -24.80
C VAL A 795 13.03 1.78 -23.68
N LEU A 796 13.89 2.79 -23.85
CA LEU A 796 14.13 3.80 -22.83
C LEU A 796 12.88 4.68 -22.56
N PRO A 797 12.18 5.24 -23.58
CA PRO A 797 10.95 6.00 -23.34
C PRO A 797 9.87 5.22 -22.60
N VAL A 798 9.64 3.96 -22.99
CA VAL A 798 8.64 3.10 -22.31
C VAL A 798 9.05 2.81 -20.88
N TRP A 799 10.32 2.51 -20.64
CA TRP A 799 10.83 2.27 -19.30
C TRP A 799 10.72 3.51 -18.41
N GLN A 800 11.08 4.70 -18.92
CA GLN A 800 10.93 5.95 -18.19
C GLN A 800 9.46 6.27 -17.87
N MET A 801 8.54 5.97 -18.80
CA MET A 801 7.11 6.10 -18.53
C MET A 801 6.66 5.16 -17.42
N PHE A 802 7.11 3.89 -17.44
CA PHE A 802 6.84 2.92 -16.38
C PHE A 802 7.37 3.38 -15.02
N GLU A 803 8.65 3.78 -14.92
CA GLU A 803 9.25 4.24 -13.65
C GLU A 803 8.55 5.48 -13.10
N ARG A 804 8.10 6.40 -13.96
CA ARG A 804 7.32 7.57 -13.52
C ARG A 804 5.97 7.17 -12.93
N LEU A 805 5.32 6.13 -13.46
CA LEU A 805 4.05 5.63 -12.94
C LEU A 805 4.25 4.80 -11.65
N HIS A 806 5.34 4.05 -11.58
CA HIS A 806 5.63 3.04 -10.56
C HIS A 806 6.99 3.31 -9.90
N ALA A 807 7.14 4.45 -9.20
CA ALA A 807 8.47 4.87 -8.74
C ALA A 807 9.10 4.01 -7.66
N THR A 808 8.31 3.16 -6.99
CA THR A 808 8.84 2.15 -6.07
C THR A 808 8.54 0.74 -6.57
N TRP A 809 8.54 0.53 -7.89
CA TRP A 809 8.15 -0.73 -8.55
C TRP A 809 8.84 -1.97 -8.00
N TRP A 810 10.05 -1.82 -7.43
CA TRP A 810 10.81 -2.94 -6.87
C TRP A 810 10.33 -3.34 -5.47
N LEU A 811 9.60 -2.48 -4.77
CA LEU A 811 9.06 -2.76 -3.43
C LEU A 811 7.80 -3.62 -3.52
N VAL A 812 7.83 -4.82 -2.94
CA VAL A 812 6.76 -5.80 -3.08
C VAL A 812 5.64 -5.54 -2.07
N GLY A 813 4.48 -5.10 -2.58
CA GLY A 813 3.25 -4.91 -1.81
C GLY A 813 3.25 -3.71 -0.85
N GLU A 814 4.20 -2.79 -0.96
CA GLU A 814 4.31 -1.60 -0.07
C GLU A 814 3.60 -0.35 -0.63
N GLU A 815 3.33 -0.31 -1.95
CA GLU A 815 2.56 0.75 -2.60
C GLU A 815 1.40 0.14 -3.41
N ARG A 816 0.43 0.95 -3.84
CA ARG A 816 -0.77 0.58 -4.60
C ARG A 816 -0.71 1.13 -6.02
N GLN A 817 0.31 0.71 -6.75
CA GLN A 817 0.69 1.25 -8.05
C GLN A 817 -0.09 0.64 -9.23
N VAL A 818 -0.56 -0.61 -9.18
CA VAL A 818 -1.11 -1.31 -10.37
C VAL A 818 -2.56 -0.94 -10.69
N HIS A 819 -3.25 -0.31 -9.75
CA HIS A 819 -4.66 0.04 -9.88
C HIS A 819 -4.97 1.45 -9.43
N PHE A 820 -3.98 2.34 -9.49
CA PHE A 820 -4.10 3.76 -9.11
C PHE A 820 -4.64 4.03 -7.68
N GLY A 821 -4.85 2.99 -6.86
CA GLY A 821 -5.41 3.07 -5.52
C GLY A 821 -6.57 2.11 -5.25
N GLU A 822 -7.13 1.40 -6.24
CA GLU A 822 -8.30 0.51 -6.03
C GLU A 822 -8.00 -0.82 -5.34
N ASN A 823 -6.74 -1.22 -5.34
CA ASN A 823 -6.24 -2.37 -4.60
C ASN A 823 -5.53 -1.90 -3.33
N TYR A 824 -5.61 -2.70 -2.27
CA TYR A 824 -4.93 -2.37 -1.02
C TYR A 824 -3.44 -2.77 -1.01
N ILE A 825 -3.04 -3.70 -1.87
CA ILE A 825 -1.65 -4.09 -2.13
C ILE A 825 -1.40 -4.30 -3.61
N ASP A 826 -0.18 -4.02 -4.06
CA ASP A 826 0.25 -4.41 -5.39
C ASP A 826 0.45 -5.92 -5.52
N PRO A 827 0.03 -6.52 -6.65
CA PRO A 827 0.36 -7.89 -6.99
C PRO A 827 1.89 -8.13 -7.04
N PRO A 828 2.40 -9.22 -6.46
CA PRO A 828 3.85 -9.47 -6.38
C PRO A 828 4.51 -9.75 -7.74
N ASP A 829 3.74 -10.13 -8.77
CA ASP A 829 4.23 -10.31 -10.14
C ASP A 829 4.65 -9.00 -10.81
N LEU A 830 4.10 -7.85 -10.40
CA LEU A 830 4.53 -6.53 -10.91
C LEU A 830 6.02 -6.31 -10.68
N ALA A 831 6.44 -6.42 -9.41
CA ALA A 831 7.82 -6.17 -9.02
C ALA A 831 8.77 -7.18 -9.65
N ALA A 832 8.36 -8.45 -9.72
CA ALA A 832 9.15 -9.52 -10.34
C ALA A 832 9.37 -9.27 -11.84
N GLY A 833 8.31 -8.96 -12.59
CA GLY A 833 8.40 -8.65 -14.02
C GLY A 833 9.22 -7.39 -14.27
N ALA A 834 8.98 -6.32 -13.52
CA ALA A 834 9.74 -5.08 -13.65
C ALA A 834 11.23 -5.28 -13.37
N PHE A 835 11.58 -6.15 -12.42
CA PHE A 835 12.96 -6.48 -12.11
C PHE A 835 13.66 -7.20 -13.27
N THR A 836 13.01 -8.19 -13.89
CA THR A 836 13.59 -8.89 -15.06
C THR A 836 13.70 -7.96 -16.27
N ALA A 837 12.71 -7.09 -16.48
CA ALA A 837 12.75 -6.07 -17.51
C ALA A 837 13.89 -5.05 -17.30
N ARG A 838 14.07 -4.55 -16.07
CA ARG A 838 15.20 -3.68 -15.71
C ARG A 838 16.53 -4.37 -15.97
N ALA A 839 16.67 -5.64 -15.59
CA ALA A 839 17.90 -6.39 -15.82
C ALA A 839 18.18 -6.55 -17.32
N TRP A 840 17.21 -7.03 -18.09
CA TRP A 840 17.46 -7.45 -19.46
C TRP A 840 17.31 -6.33 -20.48
N LEU A 841 16.24 -5.55 -20.46
CA LEU A 841 16.04 -4.49 -21.47
C LEU A 841 17.02 -3.34 -21.28
N MET A 842 17.25 -2.93 -20.05
CA MET A 842 18.13 -1.79 -19.74
C MET A 842 19.60 -2.19 -19.55
N ARG A 843 19.92 -3.49 -19.52
CA ARG A 843 21.27 -4.03 -19.23
C ARG A 843 21.84 -3.45 -17.94
N THR A 844 21.00 -3.45 -16.91
CA THR A 844 21.34 -2.84 -15.61
C THR A 844 22.44 -3.62 -14.91
N SER A 845 23.36 -2.90 -14.28
CA SER A 845 24.48 -3.52 -13.54
C SER A 845 24.01 -4.34 -12.34
N ALA A 846 24.80 -5.34 -11.94
CA ALA A 846 24.54 -6.13 -10.75
C ALA A 846 24.44 -5.31 -9.47
N ASP A 847 25.25 -4.24 -9.34
CA ASP A 847 25.21 -3.35 -8.17
C ASP A 847 23.87 -2.62 -8.05
N GLU A 848 23.37 -2.10 -9.17
CA GLU A 848 22.10 -1.39 -9.19
C GLU A 848 20.92 -2.33 -8.99
N LEU A 849 20.92 -3.50 -9.65
CA LEU A 849 19.93 -4.55 -9.42
C LEU A 849 19.96 -5.04 -7.97
N GLY A 850 21.16 -5.22 -7.40
CA GLY A 850 21.35 -5.64 -6.01
C GLY A 850 20.71 -4.69 -5.01
N ARG A 851 20.78 -3.37 -5.23
CA ARG A 851 20.06 -2.38 -4.40
C ARG A 851 18.54 -2.44 -4.53
N GLN A 852 18.05 -2.97 -5.65
CA GLN A 852 16.63 -3.09 -5.97
C GLN A 852 16.08 -4.50 -5.70
N VAL A 853 16.90 -5.43 -5.19
CA VAL A 853 16.39 -6.71 -4.66
C VAL A 853 15.68 -6.42 -3.35
N ASP A 854 14.37 -6.25 -3.44
CA ASP A 854 13.52 -6.09 -2.26
C ASP A 854 13.29 -7.40 -1.50
N LEU A 855 12.71 -7.34 -0.30
CA LEU A 855 12.40 -8.47 0.58
C LEU A 855 11.45 -9.53 -0.04
N PRO A 856 11.44 -10.76 0.54
CA PRO A 856 10.37 -11.72 0.29
C PRO A 856 9.00 -11.17 0.66
N PHE A 857 8.01 -11.39 -0.21
CA PHE A 857 6.61 -11.04 0.07
C PHE A 857 5.96 -12.05 1.02
N CYS A 858 6.29 -13.33 0.84
CA CYS A 858 5.75 -14.47 1.56
C CYS A 858 6.86 -15.48 1.90
N ARG A 859 6.51 -16.59 2.56
CA ARG A 859 7.46 -17.68 2.84
C ARG A 859 7.79 -18.46 1.57
N ALA A 860 9.05 -18.87 1.43
CA ALA A 860 9.56 -19.61 0.28
C ALA A 860 9.30 -18.92 -1.08
N ASP A 861 9.36 -17.58 -1.10
CA ASP A 861 9.00 -16.75 -2.25
C ASP A 861 9.88 -17.01 -3.49
N LEU A 862 9.27 -17.59 -4.54
CA LEU A 862 9.96 -17.90 -5.79
C LEU A 862 10.31 -16.64 -6.59
N PHE A 863 9.56 -15.55 -6.46
CA PHE A 863 9.91 -14.29 -7.11
C PHE A 863 11.14 -13.66 -6.45
N HIS A 864 11.30 -13.81 -5.14
CA HIS A 864 12.52 -13.37 -4.46
C HIS A 864 13.75 -14.15 -4.92
N ILE A 865 13.64 -15.49 -4.97
CA ILE A 865 14.68 -16.38 -5.51
C ILE A 865 15.03 -15.99 -6.96
N LEU A 866 14.02 -15.70 -7.78
CA LEU A 866 14.20 -15.24 -9.15
C LEU A 866 14.99 -13.93 -9.21
N LYS A 867 14.59 -12.90 -8.46
CA LYS A 867 15.28 -11.59 -8.44
C LYS A 867 16.75 -11.73 -8.02
N LEU A 868 17.04 -12.48 -6.97
CA LEU A 868 18.41 -12.76 -6.52
C LEU A 868 19.24 -13.44 -7.60
N SER A 869 18.68 -14.44 -8.28
CA SER A 869 19.34 -15.17 -9.35
C SER A 869 19.62 -14.27 -10.57
N VAL A 870 18.67 -13.40 -10.91
CA VAL A 870 18.79 -12.42 -12.01
C VAL A 870 19.89 -11.38 -11.71
N ALA A 871 19.94 -10.86 -10.48
CA ALA A 871 21.00 -9.93 -10.06
C ALA A 871 22.39 -10.58 -10.15
N LEU A 872 22.50 -11.85 -9.77
CA LEU A 872 23.75 -12.63 -9.85
C LEU A 872 24.12 -13.02 -11.29
N ASP A 873 23.14 -13.23 -12.17
CA ASP A 873 23.37 -13.44 -13.60
C ASP A 873 23.88 -12.16 -14.27
N ALA A 874 23.39 -10.99 -13.89
CA ALA A 874 23.86 -9.70 -14.41
C ALA A 874 25.27 -9.30 -13.96
N ALA A 875 25.85 -10.03 -12.99
CA ALA A 875 27.25 -9.85 -12.56
C ALA A 875 28.26 -10.58 -13.46
N LYS A 876 27.77 -11.37 -14.42
CA LYS A 876 28.55 -12.14 -15.40
C LYS A 876 28.42 -11.50 -16.77
#